data_AF-A0A2M9R7Q8-F1
#
_entry.id   AF-A0A2M9R7Q8-F1
#
_cell.length_a   1.000
_cell.length_b   1.000
_cell.length_c   1.000
_cell.angle_alpha   90.00
_cell.angle_beta   90.00
_cell.angle_gamma   90.00
#
_symmetry.space_group_name_H-M   'P 1'
#
loop_
_entity.id
_entity.type
_entity.pdbx_description
1 polymer ?
#
loop_
_entity_poly.entity_id
_entity_poly.type
_entity_poly.pdbx_seq_one_letter_code
_entity_poly.pdbx_strand_id
1 'polypeptide(L)'
;MKSFNRFIPHLLALAGFVAIALAYFYPVIQGKEIYQSDIVQYIGMAKEQNDFRKTEDAEPYWTNSAFGGMPTYQLGAKYPHNYVKSLDSVLRFLPRPADYLFLYFIGFYILLLSLRIKPLKAFFGALAFGLSTYLIIILGVGHNAKAHAIAYMPMVVAGVLLVFQRKYILGGLLTMIAVALEIQANHFQMTYYLLILLLIIGIYYSYQFIKAKEFKELGKVLGVFAIAGILAIGANATNLMATSEYAKVSTRSNSELTTNPDGSPKTSQNAMSYEYITEYSYGKSESLNLIAPRLFGGGNSEKLDEKSEVHQFMVRQGIPYEYISQLRDNFGRTYWGDQPIVAAPAYIGAVVFFLFVLALFVEKRKIKYAFLAGAIVSLMLSWGKNFPLLTDFFINYVPMYNKFRAVSSIQVILELCVPVLAVLGLTSYLKADKAAQWDSLKKAGGISLGLLLILLLGKGMFSFSSPNDASMIEYLNYLVQNKSFGHEFMEALRSDRAKMYSADVLRSLVLVALSVLILFGFNKEKLTQNITIILIGVLMVGDLFLVDKNYVNKDSFVDSRLMNEPFQKTPIDKLIDEDQSVYRVFEKAGAMSNARTSYFHHSIGGYSAVKPKKIQELYDYQIVKDNQEVLNMLNVKYIIDTDEEGKQVPLLNENAYGNAWFVNEIKTVHSADEEMKALESLGRNTAVLNKQNFNIDISNSFVTDSLSSIKLVEYKPNYLKYQSQNQNDGLAVFSEIYYPNGWVATIDGNETEIFEVNYTLRGLQVPKGNHTIEFRFEPQVVKTGSRIALASSLVMILLIAGGVFYGVRKREN
;
A
#
# COMPACT_ATOMS: atom_id res chain seq x y z
N MET A 1 -20.86 -0.65 42.50
CA MET A 1 -20.12 0.62 42.32
C MET A 1 -18.60 0.47 42.23
N LYS A 2 -17.88 -0.25 43.12
CA LYS A 2 -16.40 -0.37 43.08
C LYS A 2 -15.80 -0.98 41.78
N SER A 3 -16.56 -1.80 41.05
CA SER A 3 -16.13 -2.36 39.75
C SER A 3 -16.10 -1.31 38.63
N PHE A 4 -17.09 -0.42 38.58
CA PHE A 4 -17.24 0.60 37.52
C PHE A 4 -16.10 1.63 37.53
N ASN A 5 -15.65 2.05 38.72
CA ASN A 5 -14.54 3.00 38.87
C ASN A 5 -13.21 2.52 38.26
N ARG A 6 -13.04 1.20 38.06
CA ARG A 6 -11.85 0.64 37.40
C ARG A 6 -11.88 0.81 35.87
N PHE A 7 -13.07 0.95 35.28
CA PHE A 7 -13.25 1.13 33.84
C PHE A 7 -13.23 2.60 33.40
N ILE A 8 -13.51 3.54 34.31
CA ILE A 8 -13.52 4.99 34.01
C ILE A 8 -12.26 5.45 33.25
N PRO A 9 -11.02 5.11 33.66
CA PRO A 9 -9.84 5.57 32.93
C PRO A 9 -9.75 5.04 31.50
N HIS A 10 -10.32 3.87 31.22
CA HIS A 10 -10.36 3.28 29.88
C HIS A 10 -11.44 3.95 29.01
N LEU A 11 -12.60 4.26 29.59
CA LEU A 11 -13.66 5.01 28.91
C LEU A 11 -13.21 6.44 28.58
N LEU A 12 -12.50 7.11 29.50
CA LEU A 12 -11.92 8.43 29.26
C LEU A 12 -10.85 8.38 28.16
N ALA A 13 -10.00 7.36 28.14
CA ALA A 13 -9.02 7.18 27.07
C ALA A 13 -9.71 6.98 25.71
N LEU A 14 -10.74 6.14 25.65
CA LEU A 14 -11.53 5.89 24.43
C LEU A 14 -12.22 7.17 23.92
N ALA A 15 -12.88 7.91 24.81
CA ALA A 15 -13.50 9.19 24.48
C ALA A 15 -12.46 10.22 24.01
N GLY A 16 -11.29 10.26 24.66
CA GLY A 16 -10.18 11.10 24.25
C GLY A 16 -9.63 10.74 22.86
N PHE A 17 -9.51 9.46 22.53
CA PHE A 17 -9.09 9.01 21.19
C PHE A 17 -10.06 9.44 20.11
N VAL A 18 -11.37 9.29 20.35
CA VAL A 18 -12.41 9.77 19.41
C VAL A 18 -12.33 11.28 19.24
N ALA A 19 -12.26 12.02 20.34
CA ALA A 19 -12.20 13.49 20.31
C ALA A 19 -10.95 13.99 19.58
N ILE A 20 -9.79 13.41 19.84
CA ILE A 20 -8.53 13.83 19.21
C ILE A 20 -8.49 13.46 17.72
N ALA A 21 -8.95 12.26 17.35
CA ALA A 21 -8.97 11.85 15.95
C ALA A 21 -9.90 12.75 15.11
N LEU A 22 -11.09 13.07 15.64
CA LEU A 22 -12.02 14.00 14.99
C LEU A 22 -11.52 15.44 15.00
N ALA A 23 -10.86 15.89 16.08
CA ALA A 23 -10.30 17.24 16.13
C ALA A 23 -9.15 17.43 15.13
N TYR A 24 -8.30 16.41 14.95
CA TYR A 24 -7.22 16.43 13.98
C TYR A 24 -7.77 16.52 12.55
N PHE A 25 -8.75 15.68 12.22
CA PHE A 25 -9.39 15.63 10.90
C PHE A 25 -10.77 16.30 10.88
N TYR A 26 -10.93 17.45 11.57
CA TYR A 26 -12.24 18.10 11.69
C TYR A 26 -12.95 18.42 10.37
N PRO A 27 -12.31 18.58 9.19
CA PRO A 27 -13.08 18.77 7.95
C PRO A 27 -14.00 17.58 7.63
N VAL A 28 -13.75 16.37 8.15
CA VAL A 28 -14.62 15.20 7.92
C VAL A 28 -16.02 15.36 8.52
N ILE A 29 -16.16 16.12 9.61
CA ILE A 29 -17.48 16.43 10.20
C ILE A 29 -18.21 17.54 9.41
N GLN A 30 -17.54 18.16 8.44
CA GLN A 30 -18.12 19.17 7.53
C GLN A 30 -18.53 18.56 6.18
N GLY A 31 -18.52 17.23 6.02
CA GLY A 31 -18.81 16.57 4.75
C GLY A 31 -17.69 16.72 3.71
N LYS A 32 -16.44 16.89 4.17
CA LYS A 32 -15.25 16.94 3.33
C LYS A 32 -14.42 15.67 3.47
N GLU A 33 -13.70 15.31 2.42
CA GLU A 33 -12.81 14.16 2.36
C GLU A 33 -11.41 14.56 1.90
N ILE A 34 -10.38 13.80 2.28
CA ILE A 34 -9.03 14.06 1.77
C ILE A 34 -8.99 13.67 0.29
N TYR A 35 -8.45 14.55 -0.55
CA TYR A 35 -8.18 14.19 -1.93
C TYR A 35 -7.05 13.17 -2.01
N GLN A 36 -7.37 11.94 -2.40
CA GLN A 36 -6.43 10.83 -2.46
C GLN A 36 -6.37 10.31 -3.90
N SER A 37 -5.27 10.58 -4.61
CA SER A 37 -5.09 10.21 -6.03
C SER A 37 -5.31 8.71 -6.26
N ASP A 38 -4.77 7.86 -5.38
CA ASP A 38 -4.91 6.41 -5.52
C ASP A 38 -6.36 5.94 -5.36
N ILE A 39 -7.15 6.63 -4.53
CA ILE A 39 -8.58 6.33 -4.36
C ILE A 39 -9.38 6.79 -5.58
N VAL A 40 -9.03 7.94 -6.16
CA VAL A 40 -9.60 8.38 -7.44
C VAL A 40 -9.37 7.33 -8.53
N GLN A 41 -8.14 6.81 -8.65
CA GLN A 41 -7.81 5.76 -9.61
C GLN A 41 -8.57 4.45 -9.31
N TYR A 42 -8.65 4.05 -8.04
CA TYR A 42 -9.42 2.87 -7.62
C TYR A 42 -10.91 2.98 -7.96
N ILE A 43 -11.52 4.15 -7.76
CA ILE A 43 -12.92 4.42 -8.12
C ILE A 43 -13.12 4.29 -9.62
N GLY A 44 -12.15 4.76 -10.42
CA GLY A 44 -12.05 4.52 -11.86
C GLY A 44 -12.17 3.04 -12.22
N MET A 45 -11.28 2.24 -11.64
CA MET A 45 -11.18 0.81 -11.91
C MET A 45 -12.38 -0.01 -11.43
N ALA A 46 -12.99 0.37 -10.32
CA ALA A 46 -14.07 -0.40 -9.70
C ALA A 46 -15.48 0.00 -10.22
N LYS A 47 -15.58 0.96 -11.15
CA LYS A 47 -16.85 1.54 -11.59
C LYS A 47 -17.83 0.51 -12.13
N GLU A 48 -17.41 -0.28 -13.12
CA GLU A 48 -18.24 -1.31 -13.74
C GLU A 48 -18.74 -2.35 -12.72
N GLN A 49 -17.84 -2.84 -11.86
CA GLN A 49 -18.21 -3.76 -10.79
C GLN A 49 -19.25 -3.17 -9.84
N ASN A 50 -19.06 -1.90 -9.45
CA ASN A 50 -19.95 -1.22 -8.51
C ASN A 50 -21.32 -0.92 -9.12
N ASP A 51 -21.38 -0.59 -10.41
CA ASP A 51 -22.62 -0.39 -11.13
C ASP A 51 -23.37 -1.72 -11.31
N PHE A 52 -22.68 -2.78 -11.73
CA PHE A 52 -23.25 -4.13 -11.84
C PHE A 52 -23.87 -4.59 -10.52
N ARG A 53 -23.17 -4.37 -9.40
CA ARG A 53 -23.69 -4.70 -8.06
C ARG A 53 -24.99 -3.96 -7.74
N LYS A 54 -25.14 -2.70 -8.17
CA LYS A 54 -26.35 -1.90 -7.92
C LYS A 54 -27.54 -2.39 -8.73
N THR A 55 -27.32 -2.91 -9.93
CA THR A 55 -28.41 -3.30 -10.86
C THR A 55 -28.78 -4.77 -10.74
N GLU A 56 -27.82 -5.67 -10.47
CA GLU A 56 -28.02 -7.13 -10.52
C GLU A 56 -28.03 -7.80 -9.14
N ASP A 57 -27.77 -7.06 -8.05
CA ASP A 57 -27.63 -7.56 -6.67
C ASP A 57 -26.68 -8.77 -6.53
N ALA A 58 -25.63 -8.79 -7.37
CA ALA A 58 -24.65 -9.86 -7.43
C ALA A 58 -23.22 -9.30 -7.55
N GLU A 59 -22.22 -10.11 -7.20
CA GLU A 59 -20.81 -9.78 -7.45
C GLU A 59 -20.36 -10.39 -8.79
N PRO A 60 -19.78 -9.60 -9.70
CA PRO A 60 -19.38 -10.13 -11.01
C PRO A 60 -18.07 -10.92 -10.94
N TYR A 61 -17.20 -10.61 -9.97
CA TYR A 61 -15.81 -11.13 -9.87
C TYR A 61 -14.90 -10.90 -11.09
N TRP A 62 -15.41 -10.26 -12.14
CA TRP A 62 -14.72 -9.90 -13.38
C TRP A 62 -15.15 -8.49 -13.83
N THR A 63 -14.25 -7.78 -14.52
CA THR A 63 -14.52 -6.49 -15.16
C THR A 63 -13.84 -6.47 -16.52
N ASN A 64 -14.51 -5.94 -17.55
CA ASN A 64 -13.91 -5.67 -18.86
C ASN A 64 -13.59 -4.19 -19.05
N SER A 65 -13.96 -3.33 -18.09
CA SER A 65 -13.71 -1.90 -18.21
C SER A 65 -12.23 -1.50 -18.06
N ALA A 66 -11.38 -2.39 -17.57
CA ALA A 66 -9.96 -2.15 -17.42
C ALA A 66 -9.09 -3.31 -17.92
N PHE A 67 -7.97 -2.97 -18.54
CA PHE A 67 -6.98 -3.89 -19.11
C PHE A 67 -7.58 -4.91 -20.10
N GLY A 68 -8.70 -4.57 -20.74
CA GLY A 68 -9.47 -5.43 -21.63
C GLY A 68 -10.23 -6.57 -20.94
N GLY A 69 -10.02 -6.78 -19.64
CA GLY A 69 -10.56 -7.92 -18.90
C GLY A 69 -9.65 -8.31 -17.72
N MET A 70 -10.17 -8.26 -16.49
CA MET A 70 -9.46 -8.78 -15.32
C MET A 70 -10.40 -9.22 -14.18
N PRO A 71 -9.97 -10.15 -13.30
CA PRO A 71 -10.69 -10.45 -12.07
C PRO A 71 -10.75 -9.25 -11.12
N THR A 72 -11.89 -9.04 -10.47
CA THR A 72 -12.09 -7.93 -9.52
C THR A 72 -11.62 -8.22 -8.10
N TYR A 73 -10.88 -9.32 -7.89
CA TYR A 73 -10.41 -9.75 -6.57
C TYR A 73 -9.63 -8.66 -5.82
N GLN A 74 -8.82 -7.88 -6.54
CA GLN A 74 -8.07 -6.74 -6.00
C GLN A 74 -8.76 -5.38 -6.21
N LEU A 75 -9.98 -5.37 -6.74
CA LEU A 75 -10.81 -4.17 -6.97
C LEU A 75 -11.94 -4.03 -5.93
N GLY A 76 -11.83 -4.73 -4.80
CA GLY A 76 -12.78 -4.62 -3.69
C GLY A 76 -14.00 -5.53 -3.82
N ALA A 77 -13.86 -6.67 -4.52
CA ALA A 77 -14.82 -7.78 -4.49
C ALA A 77 -15.37 -8.05 -3.09
N LYS A 78 -16.70 -8.25 -2.99
CA LYS A 78 -17.32 -8.73 -1.76
C LYS A 78 -17.39 -10.25 -1.81
N TYR A 79 -16.96 -10.89 -0.74
CA TYR A 79 -16.98 -12.34 -0.62
C TYR A 79 -18.05 -12.79 0.38
N PRO A 80 -18.75 -13.90 0.12
CA PRO A 80 -19.64 -14.51 1.10
C PRO A 80 -18.90 -14.83 2.40
N HIS A 81 -19.61 -14.76 3.53
CA HIS A 81 -19.11 -15.13 4.86
C HIS A 81 -17.84 -14.40 5.32
N ASN A 82 -17.55 -13.22 4.79
CA ASN A 82 -16.44 -12.39 5.26
C ASN A 82 -16.82 -11.62 6.55
N TYR A 83 -17.00 -12.35 7.65
CA TYR A 83 -17.36 -11.77 8.95
C TYR A 83 -16.23 -10.93 9.57
N VAL A 84 -14.98 -11.17 9.19
CA VAL A 84 -13.83 -10.36 9.64
C VAL A 84 -13.95 -8.94 9.11
N LYS A 85 -14.34 -8.76 7.84
CA LYS A 85 -14.62 -7.44 7.25
C LYS A 85 -15.81 -6.74 7.92
N SER A 86 -16.82 -7.49 8.37
CA SER A 86 -17.92 -6.92 9.16
C SER A 86 -17.42 -6.42 10.52
N LEU A 87 -16.64 -7.23 11.25
CA LEU A 87 -16.02 -6.83 12.52
C LEU A 87 -15.14 -5.58 12.34
N ASP A 88 -14.30 -5.57 11.32
CA ASP A 88 -13.48 -4.42 10.95
C ASP A 88 -14.31 -3.14 10.75
N SER A 89 -15.43 -3.26 10.03
CA SER A 89 -16.32 -2.12 9.77
C SER A 89 -16.97 -1.58 11.05
N VAL A 90 -17.24 -2.44 12.05
CA VAL A 90 -17.73 -2.00 13.38
C VAL A 90 -16.64 -1.26 14.15
N LEU A 91 -15.38 -1.70 14.07
CA LEU A 91 -14.26 -1.03 14.74
C LEU A 91 -13.96 0.34 14.10
N ARG A 92 -14.18 0.48 12.80
CA ARG A 92 -14.00 1.71 12.02
C ARG A 92 -15.29 2.53 11.90
N PHE A 93 -15.89 2.88 13.04
CA PHE A 93 -17.16 3.61 13.09
C PHE A 93 -17.06 5.13 12.83
N LEU A 94 -15.85 5.69 12.83
CA LEU A 94 -15.63 7.11 12.55
C LEU A 94 -15.51 7.38 11.04
N PRO A 95 -15.71 8.63 10.57
CA PRO A 95 -15.42 9.01 9.19
C PRO A 95 -13.93 8.83 8.87
N ARG A 96 -13.62 8.46 7.62
CA ARG A 96 -12.23 8.38 7.15
C ARG A 96 -11.62 9.78 7.00
N PRO A 97 -10.33 10.00 7.34
CA PRO A 97 -9.37 9.03 7.89
C PRO A 97 -9.32 8.96 9.43
N ALA A 98 -10.28 9.58 10.13
CA ALA A 98 -10.30 9.59 11.60
C ALA A 98 -10.50 8.18 12.21
N ASP A 99 -11.14 7.26 11.49
CA ASP A 99 -11.24 5.85 11.87
C ASP A 99 -9.87 5.18 11.99
N TYR A 100 -8.99 5.34 11.01
CA TYR A 100 -7.64 4.75 11.05
C TYR A 100 -6.79 5.33 12.17
N LEU A 101 -6.85 6.66 12.38
CA LEU A 101 -6.12 7.28 13.49
C LEU A 101 -6.64 6.80 14.85
N PHE A 102 -7.95 6.62 14.99
CA PHE A 102 -8.54 5.99 16.17
C PHE A 102 -8.06 4.54 16.35
N LEU A 103 -7.97 3.75 15.27
CA LEU A 103 -7.43 2.39 15.32
C LEU A 103 -5.96 2.36 15.76
N TYR A 104 -5.12 3.28 15.28
CA TYR A 104 -3.74 3.45 15.76
C TYR A 104 -3.71 3.65 17.27
N PHE A 105 -4.55 4.55 17.78
CA PHE A 105 -4.60 4.84 19.21
C PHE A 105 -5.06 3.63 20.04
N ILE A 106 -6.19 3.02 19.70
CA ILE A 106 -6.73 1.90 20.49
C ILE A 106 -5.83 0.67 20.40
N GLY A 107 -5.28 0.36 19.23
CA GLY A 107 -4.38 -0.77 19.04
C GLY A 107 -3.13 -0.64 19.90
N PHE A 108 -2.49 0.52 19.86
CA PHE A 108 -1.29 0.79 20.65
C PHE A 108 -1.59 0.88 22.15
N TYR A 109 -2.76 1.40 22.53
CA TYR A 109 -3.22 1.41 23.91
C TYR A 109 -3.33 -0.02 24.46
N ILE A 110 -3.94 -0.95 23.71
CA ILE A 110 -4.03 -2.37 24.07
C ILE A 110 -2.63 -3.00 24.26
N LEU A 111 -1.69 -2.69 23.35
CA LEU A 111 -0.29 -3.11 23.48
C LEU A 111 0.34 -2.62 24.78
N LEU A 112 0.22 -1.34 25.11
CA LEU A 112 0.79 -0.79 26.35
C LEU A 112 0.14 -1.39 27.60
N LEU A 113 -1.18 -1.66 27.59
CA LEU A 113 -1.85 -2.35 28.68
C LEU A 113 -1.34 -3.79 28.86
N SER A 114 -1.05 -4.51 27.77
CA SER A 114 -0.43 -5.85 27.82
C SER A 114 0.96 -5.86 28.48
N LEU A 115 1.66 -4.72 28.39
CA LEU A 115 2.95 -4.46 29.04
C LEU A 115 2.82 -3.93 30.48
N ARG A 116 1.59 -3.97 31.04
CA ARG A 116 1.23 -3.51 32.39
C ARG A 116 1.46 -2.01 32.61
N ILE A 117 1.29 -1.21 31.56
CA ILE A 117 1.32 0.26 31.66
C ILE A 117 -0.05 0.75 32.13
N LYS A 118 -0.05 1.76 33.02
CA LYS A 118 -1.29 2.36 33.55
C LYS A 118 -1.97 3.25 32.49
N PRO A 119 -3.32 3.35 32.49
CA PRO A 119 -4.11 4.08 31.48
C PRO A 119 -3.58 5.46 31.07
N LEU A 120 -3.28 6.37 32.01
CA LEU A 120 -2.83 7.72 31.67
C LEU A 120 -1.55 7.75 30.82
N LYS A 121 -0.58 6.88 31.14
CA LYS A 121 0.67 6.78 30.38
C LYS A 121 0.47 6.06 29.05
N ALA A 122 -0.42 5.06 29.05
CA ALA A 122 -0.79 4.35 27.85
C ALA A 122 -1.54 5.25 26.87
N PHE A 123 -2.36 6.18 27.35
CA PHE A 123 -3.07 7.18 26.55
C PHE A 123 -2.09 8.07 25.79
N PHE A 124 -1.16 8.74 26.47
CA PHE A 124 -0.15 9.57 25.80
C PHE A 124 0.78 8.75 24.89
N GLY A 125 1.11 7.52 25.28
CA GLY A 125 1.89 6.61 24.42
C GLY A 125 1.17 6.24 23.13
N ALA A 126 -0.14 5.98 23.20
CA ALA A 126 -0.97 5.72 22.04
C ALA A 126 -1.07 6.93 21.11
N LEU A 127 -1.23 8.13 21.67
CA LEU A 127 -1.21 9.37 20.88
C LEU A 127 0.14 9.57 20.18
N ALA A 128 1.25 9.31 20.87
CA ALA A 128 2.59 9.43 20.27
C ALA A 128 2.83 8.43 19.14
N PHE A 129 2.30 7.20 19.26
CA PHE A 129 2.37 6.25 18.15
C PHE A 129 1.54 6.72 16.95
N GLY A 130 0.24 7.00 17.16
CA GLY A 130 -0.67 7.33 16.06
C GLY A 130 -0.38 8.66 15.37
N LEU A 131 0.28 9.59 16.06
CA LEU A 131 0.77 10.87 15.52
C LEU A 131 2.24 10.78 15.06
N SER A 132 2.86 9.60 14.97
CA SER A 132 4.15 9.51 14.27
C SER A 132 3.97 10.03 12.84
N THR A 133 4.88 10.90 12.39
CA THR A 133 4.67 11.68 11.15
C THR A 133 4.39 10.78 9.96
N TYR A 134 5.15 9.71 9.79
CA TYR A 134 4.96 8.73 8.72
C TYR A 134 3.56 8.10 8.72
N LEU A 135 3.00 7.79 9.89
CA LEU A 135 1.65 7.22 9.99
C LEU A 135 0.58 8.20 9.54
N ILE A 136 0.72 9.49 9.86
CA ILE A 136 -0.20 10.54 9.40
C ILE A 136 -0.05 10.77 7.90
N ILE A 137 1.17 10.78 7.38
CA ILE A 137 1.44 10.97 5.95
C ILE A 137 0.80 9.86 5.12
N ILE A 138 0.88 8.59 5.57
CA ILE A 138 0.22 7.46 4.89
C ILE A 138 -1.29 7.70 4.76
N LEU A 139 -1.92 8.28 5.80
CA LEU A 139 -3.34 8.66 5.74
C LEU A 139 -3.59 9.79 4.74
N GLY A 140 -2.69 10.78 4.68
CA GLY A 140 -2.79 11.89 3.74
C GLY A 140 -2.71 11.46 2.27
N VAL A 141 -1.75 10.61 1.92
CA VAL A 141 -1.53 10.19 0.52
C VAL A 141 -2.50 9.11 0.03
N GLY A 142 -3.28 8.48 0.92
CA GLY A 142 -4.31 7.50 0.55
C GLY A 142 -3.85 6.07 0.38
N HIS A 143 -2.69 5.71 0.95
CA HIS A 143 -2.25 4.32 1.08
C HIS A 143 -3.07 3.58 2.18
N ASN A 144 -4.39 3.54 2.01
CA ASN A 144 -5.35 3.13 3.05
C ASN A 144 -5.16 1.68 3.49
N ALA A 145 -4.91 0.74 2.57
CA ALA A 145 -4.62 -0.66 2.93
C ALA A 145 -3.35 -0.80 3.81
N LYS A 146 -2.34 0.04 3.55
CA LYS A 146 -1.11 0.09 4.35
C LYS A 146 -1.38 0.62 5.74
N ALA A 147 -2.07 1.77 5.84
CA ALA A 147 -2.49 2.34 7.12
C ALA A 147 -3.31 1.34 7.95
N HIS A 148 -4.24 0.66 7.28
CA HIS A 148 -5.13 -0.30 7.90
C HIS A 148 -4.37 -1.47 8.54
N ALA A 149 -3.40 -2.05 7.84
CA ALA A 149 -2.53 -3.08 8.39
C ALA A 149 -1.70 -2.56 9.57
N ILE A 150 -1.06 -1.39 9.43
CA ILE A 150 -0.26 -0.79 10.53
C ILE A 150 -1.10 -0.62 11.82
N ALA A 151 -2.40 -0.33 11.69
CA ALA A 151 -3.28 -0.13 12.83
C ALA A 151 -3.54 -1.39 13.66
N TYR A 152 -3.43 -2.56 13.05
CA TYR A 152 -3.63 -3.84 13.70
C TYR A 152 -2.34 -4.47 14.25
N MET A 153 -1.17 -4.07 13.74
CA MET A 153 0.13 -4.52 14.24
C MET A 153 0.26 -4.48 15.79
N PRO A 154 -0.06 -3.38 16.50
CA PRO A 154 0.13 -3.34 17.94
C PRO A 154 -0.75 -4.35 18.68
N MET A 155 -1.97 -4.62 18.18
CA MET A 155 -2.86 -5.62 18.78
C MET A 155 -2.36 -7.05 18.58
N VAL A 156 -1.78 -7.35 17.41
CA VAL A 156 -1.14 -8.65 17.16
C VAL A 156 0.02 -8.85 18.14
N VAL A 157 0.90 -7.85 18.28
CA VAL A 157 2.02 -7.89 19.24
C VAL A 157 1.48 -8.06 20.66
N ALA A 158 0.41 -7.35 21.04
CA ALA A 158 -0.21 -7.48 22.35
C ALA A 158 -0.70 -8.90 22.64
N GLY A 159 -1.41 -9.53 21.69
CA GLY A 159 -1.88 -10.91 21.79
C GLY A 159 -0.72 -11.90 21.97
N VAL A 160 0.30 -11.79 21.12
CA VAL A 160 1.50 -12.63 21.15
C VAL A 160 2.22 -12.52 22.50
N LEU A 161 2.40 -11.30 23.00
CA LEU A 161 3.00 -11.07 24.33
C LEU A 161 2.18 -11.69 25.45
N LEU A 162 0.84 -11.62 25.40
CA LEU A 162 -0.02 -12.23 26.42
C LEU A 162 0.09 -13.77 26.44
N VAL A 163 0.21 -14.42 25.27
CA VAL A 163 0.44 -15.86 25.19
C VAL A 163 1.79 -16.23 25.82
N PHE A 164 2.87 -15.52 25.49
CA PHE A 164 4.18 -15.73 26.13
C PHE A 164 4.17 -15.43 27.64
N GLN A 165 3.28 -14.53 28.10
CA GLN A 165 3.02 -14.27 29.52
C GLN A 165 2.08 -15.31 30.17
N ARG A 166 1.87 -16.48 29.54
CA ARG A 166 1.03 -17.59 30.01
C ARG A 166 -0.47 -17.28 30.14
N LYS A 167 -0.95 -16.21 29.51
CA LYS A 167 -2.38 -15.89 29.42
C LYS A 167 -2.96 -16.51 28.16
N TYR A 168 -2.89 -17.84 28.06
CA TYR A 168 -3.17 -18.59 26.83
C TYR A 168 -4.51 -18.27 26.18
N ILE A 169 -5.60 -18.20 26.96
CA ILE A 169 -6.94 -17.94 26.42
C ILE A 169 -7.05 -16.49 25.93
N LEU A 170 -6.80 -15.51 26.81
CA LEU A 170 -6.92 -14.10 26.45
C LEU A 170 -5.95 -13.70 25.34
N GLY A 171 -4.70 -14.13 25.44
CA GLY A 171 -3.68 -13.89 24.42
C GLY A 171 -3.99 -14.61 23.12
N GLY A 172 -4.43 -15.88 23.17
CA GLY A 172 -4.79 -16.66 22.00
C GLY A 172 -5.95 -16.06 21.23
N LEU A 173 -7.03 -15.66 21.94
CA LEU A 173 -8.18 -14.99 21.33
C LEU A 173 -7.81 -13.62 20.74
N LEU A 174 -7.02 -12.81 21.45
CA LEU A 174 -6.57 -11.53 20.93
C LEU A 174 -5.67 -11.70 19.70
N THR A 175 -4.72 -12.64 19.74
CA THR A 175 -3.88 -12.96 18.57
C THR A 175 -4.74 -13.42 17.39
N MET A 176 -5.68 -14.34 17.62
CA MET A 176 -6.56 -14.87 16.57
C MET A 176 -7.36 -13.77 15.88
N ILE A 177 -8.01 -12.88 16.67
CA ILE A 177 -8.81 -11.77 16.12
C ILE A 177 -7.90 -10.73 15.45
N ALA A 178 -6.80 -10.33 16.10
CA ALA A 178 -5.92 -9.30 15.57
C ALA A 178 -5.21 -9.76 14.28
N VAL A 179 -4.77 -11.02 14.20
CA VAL A 179 -4.18 -11.59 12.97
C VAL A 179 -5.23 -11.71 11.87
N ALA A 180 -6.47 -12.08 12.20
CA ALA A 180 -7.55 -12.11 11.21
C ALA A 180 -7.81 -10.72 10.62
N LEU A 181 -7.87 -9.68 11.47
CA LEU A 181 -8.03 -8.29 11.07
C LEU A 181 -6.83 -7.76 10.26
N GLU A 182 -5.60 -8.09 10.68
CA GLU A 182 -4.36 -7.76 9.97
C GLU A 182 -4.35 -8.34 8.55
N ILE A 183 -4.71 -9.62 8.39
CA ILE A 183 -4.79 -10.27 7.07
C ILE A 183 -5.90 -9.64 6.23
N GLN A 184 -7.05 -9.32 6.83
CA GLN A 184 -8.19 -8.68 6.15
C GLN A 184 -7.86 -7.28 5.63
N ALA A 185 -6.91 -6.56 6.24
CA ALA A 185 -6.42 -5.28 5.73
C ALA A 185 -5.72 -5.40 4.34
N ASN A 186 -5.39 -6.62 3.92
CA ASN A 186 -4.95 -6.97 2.57
C ASN A 186 -3.67 -6.25 2.09
N HIS A 187 -2.73 -5.98 3.01
CA HIS A 187 -1.43 -5.41 2.68
C HIS A 187 -0.27 -6.32 3.11
N PHE A 188 -0.01 -7.37 2.32
CA PHE A 188 0.93 -8.45 2.66
C PHE A 188 2.34 -8.01 3.03
N GLN A 189 2.85 -6.93 2.44
CA GLN A 189 4.19 -6.41 2.79
C GLN A 189 4.26 -5.91 4.25
N MET A 190 3.21 -5.27 4.76
CA MET A 190 3.15 -4.78 6.14
C MET A 190 3.02 -5.95 7.12
N THR A 191 2.15 -6.91 6.81
CA THR A 191 2.01 -8.14 7.58
C THR A 191 3.32 -8.94 7.60
N TYR A 192 4.05 -8.97 6.49
CA TYR A 192 5.37 -9.59 6.41
C TYR A 192 6.40 -8.90 7.31
N TYR A 193 6.44 -7.57 7.32
CA TYR A 193 7.30 -6.82 8.24
C TYR A 193 6.93 -7.05 9.71
N LEU A 194 5.63 -7.14 10.03
CA LEU A 194 5.18 -7.52 11.36
C LEU A 194 5.71 -8.91 11.76
N LEU A 195 5.69 -9.89 10.85
CA LEU A 195 6.25 -11.22 11.11
C LEU A 195 7.73 -11.18 11.50
N ILE A 196 8.54 -10.28 10.91
CA ILE A 196 9.95 -10.09 11.32
C ILE A 196 10.03 -9.68 12.80
N LEU A 197 9.21 -8.73 13.24
CA LEU A 197 9.16 -8.34 14.67
C LEU A 197 8.68 -9.51 15.55
N LEU A 198 7.65 -10.23 15.13
CA LEU A 198 7.12 -11.38 15.88
C LEU A 198 8.14 -12.51 15.98
N LEU A 199 8.97 -12.73 14.96
CA LEU A 199 10.07 -13.69 14.99
C LEU A 199 11.13 -13.26 16.00
N ILE A 200 11.52 -11.99 16.04
CA ILE A 200 12.48 -11.46 17.04
C ILE A 200 11.95 -11.66 18.47
N ILE A 201 10.67 -11.28 18.71
CA ILE A 201 10.01 -11.48 20.01
C ILE A 201 9.90 -12.98 20.34
N GLY A 202 9.54 -13.80 19.35
CA GLY A 202 9.37 -15.24 19.46
C GLY A 202 10.66 -15.97 19.80
N ILE A 203 11.77 -15.64 19.14
CA ILE A 203 13.11 -16.14 19.44
C ILE A 203 13.50 -15.75 20.87
N TYR A 204 13.32 -14.48 21.24
CA TYR A 204 13.65 -14.00 22.58
C TYR A 204 12.91 -14.79 23.68
N TYR A 205 11.59 -14.96 23.55
CA TYR A 205 10.82 -15.69 24.56
C TYR A 205 11.08 -17.19 24.52
N SER A 206 11.19 -17.79 23.34
CA SER A 206 11.49 -19.22 23.21
C SER A 206 12.82 -19.56 23.85
N TYR A 207 13.85 -18.72 23.66
CA TYR A 207 15.13 -18.85 24.35
C TYR A 207 14.96 -18.84 25.88
N GLN A 208 14.10 -17.97 26.43
CA GLN A 208 13.85 -17.92 27.88
C GLN A 208 13.19 -19.22 28.39
N PHE A 209 12.20 -19.76 27.67
CA PHE A 209 11.56 -21.03 28.03
C PHE A 209 12.56 -22.20 27.94
N ILE A 210 13.38 -22.27 26.89
CA ILE A 210 14.40 -23.31 26.70
C ILE A 210 15.44 -23.23 27.82
N LYS A 211 15.94 -22.02 28.12
CA LYS A 211 16.89 -21.80 29.22
C LYS A 211 16.32 -22.20 30.58
N ALA A 212 15.02 -21.98 30.79
CA ALA A 212 14.31 -22.38 31.99
C ALA A 212 13.90 -23.88 31.99
N LYS A 213 14.20 -24.64 30.92
CA LYS A 213 13.80 -26.04 30.71
C LYS A 213 12.27 -26.26 30.71
N GLU A 214 11.49 -25.23 30.35
CA GLU A 214 10.03 -25.24 30.36
C GLU A 214 9.42 -25.67 29.01
N PHE A 215 9.87 -26.80 28.46
CA PHE A 215 9.46 -27.26 27.12
C PHE A 215 7.96 -27.49 26.96
N LYS A 216 7.28 -27.97 28.01
CA LYS A 216 5.82 -28.19 28.01
C LYS A 216 5.06 -26.87 27.83
N GLU A 217 5.51 -25.80 28.48
CA GLU A 217 4.88 -24.49 28.35
C GLU A 217 5.16 -23.89 26.97
N LEU A 218 6.36 -24.08 26.43
CA LEU A 218 6.68 -23.69 25.05
C LEU A 218 5.78 -24.43 24.03
N GLY A 219 5.55 -25.73 24.21
CA GLY A 219 4.63 -26.51 23.38
C GLY A 219 3.19 -25.96 23.42
N LYS A 220 2.69 -25.55 24.60
CA LYS A 220 1.39 -24.87 24.70
C LYS A 220 1.34 -23.54 23.96
N VAL A 221 2.40 -22.73 24.07
CA VAL A 221 2.51 -21.45 23.35
C VAL A 221 2.41 -21.68 21.84
N LEU A 222 3.20 -22.63 21.32
CA LEU A 222 3.19 -22.98 19.90
C LEU A 222 1.82 -23.52 19.45
N GLY A 223 1.18 -24.37 20.26
CA GLY A 223 -0.16 -24.88 20.00
C GLY A 223 -1.22 -23.77 19.93
N VAL A 224 -1.17 -22.80 20.85
CA VAL A 224 -2.08 -21.64 20.83
C VAL A 224 -1.87 -20.80 19.57
N PHE A 225 -0.62 -20.52 19.19
CA PHE A 225 -0.34 -19.78 17.96
C PHE A 225 -0.73 -20.54 16.70
N ALA A 226 -0.55 -21.86 16.67
CA ALA A 226 -0.99 -22.70 15.55
C ALA A 226 -2.51 -22.62 15.37
N ILE A 227 -3.29 -22.80 16.45
CA ILE A 227 -4.76 -22.71 16.39
C ILE A 227 -5.20 -21.31 15.97
N ALA A 228 -4.65 -20.26 16.60
CA ALA A 228 -4.98 -18.87 16.29
C ALA A 228 -4.65 -18.53 14.82
N GLY A 229 -3.47 -18.94 14.34
CA GLY A 229 -3.02 -18.70 12.97
C GLY A 229 -3.86 -19.43 11.93
N ILE A 230 -4.11 -20.73 12.12
CA ILE A 230 -4.93 -21.54 11.19
C ILE A 230 -6.34 -20.95 11.06
N LEU A 231 -6.97 -20.57 12.19
CA LEU A 231 -8.32 -20.00 12.16
C LEU A 231 -8.34 -18.60 11.54
N ALA A 232 -7.34 -17.75 11.83
CA ALA A 232 -7.24 -16.42 11.24
C ALA A 232 -7.02 -16.46 9.72
N ILE A 233 -6.14 -17.36 9.25
CA ILE A 233 -5.92 -17.62 7.82
C ILE A 233 -7.19 -18.19 7.19
N GLY A 234 -7.82 -19.17 7.83
CA GLY A 234 -9.04 -19.80 7.36
C GLY A 234 -10.21 -18.83 7.22
N ALA A 235 -10.40 -17.93 8.19
CA ALA A 235 -11.43 -16.88 8.13
C ALA A 235 -11.22 -15.86 6.99
N ASN A 236 -9.99 -15.75 6.47
CA ASN A 236 -9.63 -14.92 5.33
C ASN A 236 -9.38 -15.74 4.05
N ALA A 237 -9.67 -17.04 4.04
CA ALA A 237 -9.27 -17.97 2.98
C ALA A 237 -9.75 -17.53 1.60
N THR A 238 -10.98 -17.01 1.46
CA THR A 238 -11.52 -16.56 0.17
C THR A 238 -10.64 -15.51 -0.49
N ASN A 239 -10.30 -14.45 0.24
CA ASN A 239 -9.46 -13.37 -0.28
C ASN A 239 -8.03 -13.87 -0.55
N LEU A 240 -7.45 -14.64 0.37
CA LEU A 240 -6.09 -15.18 0.23
C LEU A 240 -5.95 -16.08 -0.99
N MET A 241 -6.89 -17.01 -1.18
CA MET A 241 -6.87 -17.94 -2.30
C MET A 241 -7.10 -17.23 -3.63
N ALA A 242 -8.08 -16.33 -3.71
CA ALA A 242 -8.35 -15.55 -4.92
C ALA A 242 -7.16 -14.66 -5.30
N THR A 243 -6.54 -14.00 -4.31
CA THR A 243 -5.30 -13.23 -4.50
C THR A 243 -4.16 -14.11 -5.01
N SER A 244 -3.97 -15.28 -4.39
CA SER A 244 -2.92 -16.21 -4.78
C SER A 244 -3.11 -16.78 -6.19
N GLU A 245 -4.35 -17.00 -6.62
CA GLU A 245 -4.67 -17.43 -7.98
C GLU A 245 -4.32 -16.34 -8.99
N TYR A 246 -4.81 -15.12 -8.76
CA TYR A 246 -4.57 -13.99 -9.65
C TYR A 246 -3.09 -13.57 -9.71
N ALA A 247 -2.37 -13.66 -8.59
CA ALA A 247 -0.95 -13.31 -8.52
C ALA A 247 -0.10 -14.09 -9.55
N LYS A 248 -0.48 -15.33 -9.89
CA LYS A 248 0.21 -16.20 -10.85
C LYS A 248 0.14 -15.70 -12.31
N VAL A 249 -0.85 -14.87 -12.64
CA VAL A 249 -1.04 -14.31 -13.99
C VAL A 249 -0.91 -12.79 -14.04
N SER A 250 -0.54 -12.18 -12.91
CA SER A 250 -0.27 -10.74 -12.81
C SER A 250 1.21 -10.41 -13.06
N THR A 251 1.54 -9.13 -13.18
CA THR A 251 2.92 -8.63 -13.24
C THR A 251 3.79 -8.96 -12.01
N ARG A 252 3.23 -9.62 -10.97
CA ARG A 252 3.99 -10.16 -9.82
C ARG A 252 4.52 -11.58 -10.03
N SER A 253 4.11 -12.23 -11.13
CA SER A 253 4.65 -13.50 -11.59
C SER A 253 5.83 -13.29 -12.56
N ASN A 254 6.63 -14.33 -12.77
CA ASN A 254 7.74 -14.25 -13.72
C ASN A 254 7.20 -14.22 -15.16
N SER A 255 7.88 -13.48 -16.04
CA SER A 255 7.60 -13.45 -17.48
C SER A 255 8.03 -14.76 -18.15
N GLU A 256 7.25 -15.21 -19.13
CA GLU A 256 7.62 -16.32 -20.02
C GLU A 256 8.49 -15.85 -21.20
N LEU A 257 8.36 -14.56 -21.58
CA LEU A 257 9.23 -13.93 -22.58
C LEU A 257 10.68 -13.85 -22.06
N THR A 258 11.62 -14.29 -22.88
CA THR A 258 13.06 -14.34 -22.58
C THR A 258 13.82 -13.13 -23.10
N THR A 259 13.21 -12.34 -23.99
CA THR A 259 13.76 -11.11 -24.55
C THR A 259 13.06 -9.88 -23.97
N ASN A 260 13.75 -8.74 -23.90
CA ASN A 260 13.19 -7.42 -23.58
C ASN A 260 12.50 -6.82 -24.82
N PRO A 261 11.69 -5.73 -24.69
CA PRO A 261 11.02 -5.09 -25.82
C PRO A 261 11.95 -4.60 -26.95
N ASP A 262 13.22 -4.32 -26.62
CA ASP A 262 14.28 -3.94 -27.55
C ASP A 262 15.01 -5.13 -28.21
N GLY A 263 14.61 -6.36 -27.89
CA GLY A 263 15.20 -7.61 -28.39
C GLY A 263 16.41 -8.11 -27.60
N SER A 264 16.89 -7.39 -26.58
CA SER A 264 18.00 -7.85 -25.74
C SER A 264 17.58 -9.01 -24.81
N PRO A 265 18.48 -9.96 -24.46
CA PRO A 265 18.14 -11.03 -23.51
C PRO A 265 17.85 -10.49 -22.10
N LYS A 266 16.85 -11.06 -21.41
CA LYS A 266 16.59 -10.72 -20.00
C LYS A 266 17.70 -11.24 -19.09
N THR A 267 18.24 -10.36 -18.25
CA THR A 267 19.32 -10.67 -17.29
C THR A 267 18.82 -11.23 -15.96
N SER A 268 17.51 -11.14 -15.68
CA SER A 268 16.87 -11.72 -14.49
C SER A 268 15.50 -12.29 -14.85
N GLN A 269 15.18 -13.46 -14.30
CA GLN A 269 13.84 -14.04 -14.38
C GLN A 269 12.92 -13.57 -13.24
N ASN A 270 13.43 -12.75 -12.30
CA ASN A 270 12.63 -12.26 -11.19
C ASN A 270 11.50 -11.35 -11.69
N ALA A 271 10.32 -11.50 -11.09
CA ALA A 271 9.18 -10.62 -11.35
C ALA A 271 9.47 -9.12 -11.13
N MET A 272 10.50 -8.77 -10.37
CA MET A 272 10.94 -7.38 -10.15
C MET A 272 12.46 -7.29 -10.15
N SER A 273 13.00 -6.22 -10.73
CA SER A 273 14.44 -5.94 -10.75
C SER A 273 14.95 -5.49 -9.38
N TYR A 274 16.26 -5.61 -9.18
CA TYR A 274 16.93 -5.11 -7.97
C TYR A 274 16.71 -3.61 -7.77
N GLU A 275 16.81 -2.85 -8.85
CA GLU A 275 16.62 -1.40 -8.88
C GLU A 275 15.19 -1.03 -8.47
N TYR A 276 14.19 -1.80 -8.92
CA TYR A 276 12.79 -1.57 -8.58
C TYR A 276 12.50 -1.91 -7.11
N ILE A 277 13.06 -3.01 -6.58
CA ILE A 277 12.92 -3.40 -5.17
C ILE A 277 13.52 -2.31 -4.27
N THR A 278 14.72 -1.83 -4.62
CA THR A 278 15.53 -0.91 -3.81
C THR A 278 15.35 0.56 -4.19
N GLU A 279 14.37 0.89 -5.03
CA GLU A 279 14.15 2.25 -5.53
C GLU A 279 13.95 3.27 -4.39
N TYR A 280 13.13 2.93 -3.40
CA TYR A 280 12.98 3.69 -2.16
C TYR A 280 13.82 3.06 -1.06
N SER A 281 15.12 3.33 -1.13
CA SER A 281 16.10 3.00 -0.10
C SER A 281 16.39 4.21 0.76
N TYR A 282 16.30 4.05 2.08
CA TYR A 282 16.51 5.14 3.02
C TYR A 282 17.99 5.49 3.17
N GLY A 283 18.33 6.78 3.20
CA GLY A 283 19.71 7.20 3.45
C GLY A 283 20.19 6.82 4.86
N LYS A 284 21.46 6.42 4.99
CA LYS A 284 22.05 6.14 6.32
C LYS A 284 22.06 7.38 7.21
N SER A 285 22.49 8.51 6.64
CA SER A 285 22.47 9.81 7.32
C SER A 285 21.05 10.37 7.41
N GLU A 286 20.18 10.06 6.44
CA GLU A 286 18.74 10.38 6.47
C GLU A 286 18.03 9.78 7.69
N SER A 287 18.59 8.73 8.29
CA SER A 287 18.10 8.16 9.56
C SER A 287 18.08 9.14 10.73
N LEU A 288 18.80 10.25 10.64
CA LEU A 288 18.73 11.33 11.61
C LEU A 288 17.39 12.09 11.54
N ASN A 289 16.63 12.00 10.45
CA ASN A 289 15.28 12.56 10.34
C ASN A 289 14.30 12.02 11.39
N LEU A 290 14.60 10.83 11.95
CA LEU A 290 13.85 10.26 13.08
C LEU A 290 13.86 11.19 14.31
N ILE A 291 14.91 12.02 14.48
CA ILE A 291 15.15 12.85 15.67
C ILE A 291 14.90 14.34 15.41
N ALA A 292 15.05 14.79 14.16
CA ALA A 292 14.72 16.15 13.74
C ALA A 292 14.16 16.09 12.31
N PRO A 293 12.95 16.60 12.04
CA PRO A 293 12.19 16.20 10.84
C PRO A 293 12.86 16.60 9.52
N ARG A 294 13.23 17.86 9.30
CA ARG A 294 13.71 18.34 7.99
C ARG A 294 15.22 18.46 7.90
N LEU A 295 15.99 17.52 8.47
CA LEU A 295 17.45 17.53 8.26
C LEU A 295 17.79 17.35 6.78
N PHE A 296 17.08 16.45 6.09
CA PHE A 296 17.21 16.25 4.64
C PHE A 296 16.15 17.00 3.83
N GLY A 297 15.58 18.07 4.42
CA GLY A 297 14.49 18.84 3.84
C GLY A 297 13.11 18.27 4.10
N GLY A 298 12.11 18.98 3.57
CA GLY A 298 10.70 18.62 3.60
C GLY A 298 10.29 17.50 2.66
N GLY A 299 8.98 17.31 2.50
CA GLY A 299 8.43 16.50 1.41
C GLY A 299 8.66 17.15 0.06
N ASN A 300 8.65 16.37 -1.03
CA ASN A 300 8.83 16.90 -2.40
C ASN A 300 7.73 17.91 -2.79
N SER A 301 6.57 17.86 -2.15
CA SER A 301 5.46 18.81 -2.31
C SER A 301 5.47 19.96 -1.28
N GLU A 302 6.41 19.98 -0.32
CA GLU A 302 6.55 21.09 0.62
C GLU A 302 6.99 22.34 -0.15
N LYS A 303 6.17 23.40 -0.07
CA LYS A 303 6.42 24.65 -0.80
C LYS A 303 7.25 25.59 0.06
N LEU A 304 8.24 26.23 -0.57
CA LEU A 304 8.96 27.35 0.03
C LEU A 304 8.03 28.56 0.15
N ASP A 305 8.18 29.33 1.22
CA ASP A 305 7.42 30.55 1.44
C ASP A 305 8.12 31.77 0.81
N GLU A 306 7.55 32.95 0.95
CA GLU A 306 8.13 34.22 0.45
C GLU A 306 9.38 34.67 1.23
N LYS A 307 9.64 34.08 2.40
CA LYS A 307 10.81 34.39 3.22
C LYS A 307 12.03 33.54 2.84
N SER A 308 11.83 32.52 1.99
CA SER A 308 12.90 31.69 1.45
C SER A 308 13.95 32.51 0.68
N GLU A 309 15.21 32.10 0.78
CA GLU A 309 16.31 32.67 0.01
C GLU A 309 16.08 32.51 -1.49
N VAL A 310 15.48 31.39 -1.91
CA VAL A 310 15.09 31.17 -3.32
C VAL A 310 14.14 32.27 -3.80
N HIS A 311 13.09 32.58 -3.02
CA HIS A 311 12.15 33.64 -3.39
C HIS A 311 12.84 35.00 -3.43
N GLN A 312 13.61 35.34 -2.39
CA GLN A 312 14.33 36.61 -2.30
C GLN A 312 15.38 36.75 -3.42
N PHE A 313 16.02 35.66 -3.83
CA PHE A 313 16.92 35.61 -4.98
C PHE A 313 16.19 35.97 -6.27
N MET A 314 15.05 35.35 -6.57
CA MET A 314 14.27 35.65 -7.77
C MET A 314 13.81 37.10 -7.82
N VAL A 315 13.39 37.67 -6.67
CA VAL A 315 13.04 39.08 -6.55
C VAL A 315 14.24 39.97 -6.90
N ARG A 316 15.45 39.65 -6.38
CA ARG A 316 16.69 40.40 -6.70
C ARG A 316 17.08 40.30 -8.18
N GLN A 317 16.78 39.19 -8.83
CA GLN A 317 17.04 38.97 -10.27
C GLN A 317 15.98 39.63 -11.18
N GLY A 318 14.97 40.31 -10.62
CA GLY A 318 13.96 41.02 -11.40
C GLY A 318 12.94 40.12 -12.09
N ILE A 319 12.78 38.86 -11.65
CA ILE A 319 11.74 37.97 -12.17
C ILE A 319 10.36 38.54 -11.81
N PRO A 320 9.39 38.64 -12.74
CA PRO A 320 8.07 39.17 -12.42
C PRO A 320 7.36 38.29 -11.38
N TYR A 321 6.69 38.92 -10.41
CA TYR A 321 6.15 38.25 -9.23
C TYR A 321 5.17 37.10 -9.55
N GLU A 322 4.40 37.22 -10.63
CA GLU A 322 3.49 36.19 -11.14
C GLU A 322 4.19 34.88 -11.54
N TYR A 323 5.45 34.96 -12.01
CA TYR A 323 6.25 33.78 -12.37
C TYR A 323 7.06 33.23 -11.19
N ILE A 324 7.36 34.06 -10.18
CA ILE A 324 8.14 33.64 -9.01
C ILE A 324 7.45 32.48 -8.28
N SER A 325 6.13 32.56 -8.05
CA SER A 325 5.40 31.48 -7.38
C SER A 325 5.46 30.17 -8.15
N GLN A 326 5.34 30.21 -9.47
CA GLN A 326 5.39 29.01 -10.32
C GLN A 326 6.79 28.39 -10.34
N LEU A 327 7.83 29.21 -10.53
CA LEU A 327 9.22 28.72 -10.53
C LEU A 327 9.61 28.17 -9.16
N ARG A 328 9.27 28.87 -8.08
CA ARG A 328 9.54 28.43 -6.71
C ARG A 328 8.83 27.12 -6.41
N ASP A 329 7.55 26.98 -6.75
CA ASP A 329 6.78 25.77 -6.45
C ASP A 329 7.24 24.56 -7.29
N ASN A 330 7.73 24.79 -8.52
CA ASN A 330 8.20 23.72 -9.40
C ASN A 330 9.64 23.27 -9.11
N PHE A 331 10.54 24.22 -8.78
CA PHE A 331 11.99 23.99 -8.68
C PHE A 331 12.56 24.16 -7.26
N GLY A 332 11.83 24.78 -6.33
CA GLY A 332 12.22 24.97 -4.93
C GLY A 332 12.14 23.70 -4.09
N ARG A 333 12.74 22.60 -4.58
CA ARG A 333 12.65 21.26 -3.96
C ARG A 333 13.56 21.20 -2.73
N THR A 334 12.94 21.20 -1.55
CA THR A 334 13.67 21.19 -0.28
C THR A 334 14.29 19.84 0.03
N TYR A 335 13.68 18.73 -0.39
CA TYR A 335 14.22 17.40 -0.15
C TYR A 335 15.54 17.21 -0.91
N TRP A 336 16.56 16.70 -0.22
CA TRP A 336 17.89 16.48 -0.80
C TRP A 336 18.52 15.13 -0.45
N GLY A 337 17.73 14.17 0.06
CA GLY A 337 18.19 12.81 0.31
C GLY A 337 18.25 11.91 -0.93
N ASP A 338 18.49 10.62 -0.71
CA ASP A 338 18.75 9.62 -1.77
C ASP A 338 17.48 9.04 -2.41
N GLN A 339 16.30 9.31 -1.85
CA GLN A 339 15.04 8.76 -2.35
C GLN A 339 14.49 9.59 -3.53
N PRO A 340 13.78 8.97 -4.50
CA PRO A 340 13.27 9.70 -5.65
C PRO A 340 12.16 10.68 -5.29
N ILE A 341 11.23 10.25 -4.41
CA ILE A 341 10.11 11.04 -3.93
C ILE A 341 9.84 10.67 -2.47
N VAL A 342 9.67 11.69 -1.63
CA VAL A 342 9.30 11.59 -0.22
C VAL A 342 8.10 12.52 0.02
N ALA A 343 7.01 11.96 0.56
CA ALA A 343 5.85 12.76 0.90
C ALA A 343 6.11 13.68 2.10
N ALA A 344 6.90 13.21 3.06
CA ALA A 344 7.41 13.97 4.20
C ALA A 344 8.41 13.15 5.03
N PRO A 345 9.18 13.78 5.94
CA PRO A 345 10.21 13.09 6.71
C PRO A 345 9.64 12.03 7.66
N ALA A 346 10.36 10.92 7.79
CA ALA A 346 10.07 9.87 8.76
C ALA A 346 10.49 10.30 10.18
N TYR A 347 9.72 11.21 10.79
CA TYR A 347 9.98 11.76 12.11
C TYR A 347 9.13 11.09 13.20
N ILE A 348 9.78 10.61 14.27
CA ILE A 348 9.14 9.85 15.36
C ILE A 348 8.98 10.67 16.65
N GLY A 349 9.45 11.92 16.69
CA GLY A 349 9.40 12.78 17.87
C GLY A 349 10.73 12.82 18.64
N ALA A 350 11.27 14.02 18.87
CA ALA A 350 12.47 14.27 19.65
C ALA A 350 12.26 13.88 21.12
N VAL A 351 11.07 14.16 21.66
CA VAL A 351 10.69 13.75 23.03
C VAL A 351 10.59 12.23 23.13
N VAL A 352 10.00 11.57 22.13
CA VAL A 352 9.91 10.11 22.05
C VAL A 352 11.31 9.50 22.01
N PHE A 353 12.20 10.03 21.16
CA PHE A 353 13.58 9.58 21.06
C PHE A 353 14.34 9.71 22.39
N PHE A 354 14.24 10.85 23.07
CA PHE A 354 14.86 11.04 24.39
C PHE A 354 14.37 10.00 25.42
N LEU A 355 13.05 9.77 25.49
CA LEU A 355 12.47 8.78 26.39
C LEU A 355 12.85 7.35 26.02
N PHE A 356 13.03 7.05 24.73
CA PHE A 356 13.58 5.80 24.24
C PHE A 356 15.01 5.58 24.75
N VAL A 357 15.88 6.57 24.62
CA VAL A 357 17.26 6.50 25.15
C VAL A 357 17.23 6.32 26.68
N LEU A 358 16.34 7.03 27.38
CA LEU A 358 16.11 6.86 28.81
C LEU A 358 15.76 5.41 29.18
N ALA A 359 14.91 4.75 28.38
CA ALA A 359 14.52 3.36 28.58
C ALA A 359 15.72 2.40 28.56
N LEU A 360 16.73 2.66 27.73
CA LEU A 360 17.92 1.81 27.65
C LEU A 360 18.65 1.70 28.99
N PHE A 361 18.63 2.78 29.79
CA PHE A 361 19.30 2.82 31.09
C PHE A 361 18.40 2.43 32.26
N VAL A 362 17.13 2.85 32.27
CA VAL A 362 16.26 2.70 33.46
C VAL A 362 15.33 1.47 33.43
N GLU A 363 14.96 0.98 32.25
CA GLU A 363 14.06 -0.18 32.13
C GLU A 363 14.81 -1.47 32.47
N LYS A 364 14.37 -2.19 33.50
CA LYS A 364 15.02 -3.43 33.95
C LYS A 364 14.51 -4.67 33.22
N ARG A 365 13.31 -4.62 32.63
CA ARG A 365 12.74 -5.76 31.90
C ARG A 365 13.50 -6.02 30.60
N LYS A 366 13.98 -7.25 30.42
CA LYS A 366 14.76 -7.67 29.26
C LYS A 366 14.00 -7.62 27.92
N ILE A 367 12.67 -7.53 27.94
CA ILE A 367 11.86 -7.32 26.72
C ILE A 367 12.26 -6.05 25.95
N LYS A 368 12.85 -5.05 26.61
CA LYS A 368 13.35 -3.85 25.93
C LYS A 368 14.35 -4.19 24.81
N TYR A 369 15.13 -5.25 24.98
CA TYR A 369 16.12 -5.67 23.97
C TYR A 369 15.47 -6.31 22.74
N ALA A 370 14.30 -6.95 22.89
CA ALA A 370 13.56 -7.48 21.76
C ALA A 370 12.97 -6.35 20.89
N PHE A 371 12.37 -5.34 21.52
CA PHE A 371 11.89 -4.13 20.80
C PHE A 371 13.06 -3.32 20.21
N LEU A 372 14.19 -3.20 20.93
CA LEU A 372 15.39 -2.55 20.41
C LEU A 372 15.93 -3.29 19.17
N ALA A 373 16.01 -4.62 19.23
CA ALA A 373 16.42 -5.43 18.08
C ALA A 373 15.45 -5.25 16.90
N GLY A 374 14.13 -5.22 17.15
CA GLY A 374 13.12 -4.92 16.14
C GLY A 374 13.34 -3.56 15.46
N ALA A 375 13.59 -2.51 16.24
CA ALA A 375 13.88 -1.18 15.72
C ALA A 375 15.19 -1.14 14.90
N ILE A 376 16.27 -1.78 15.38
CA ILE A 376 17.56 -1.83 14.69
C ILE A 376 17.46 -2.61 13.37
N VAL A 377 16.86 -3.80 13.39
CA VAL A 377 16.68 -4.63 12.18
C VAL A 377 15.83 -3.89 11.14
N SER A 378 14.73 -3.26 11.57
CA SER A 378 13.90 -2.42 10.70
C SER A 378 14.72 -1.27 10.09
N LEU A 379 15.50 -0.54 10.88
CA LEU A 379 16.34 0.55 10.37
C LEU A 379 17.36 0.06 9.34
N MET A 380 18.07 -1.02 9.64
CA MET A 380 19.11 -1.57 8.76
C MET A 380 18.53 -2.08 7.43
N LEU A 381 17.36 -2.72 7.45
CA LEU A 381 16.66 -3.17 6.24
C LEU A 381 16.09 -2.00 5.44
N SER A 382 15.70 -0.91 6.11
CA SER A 382 15.18 0.28 5.42
C SER A 382 16.23 0.97 4.54
N TRP A 383 17.52 0.75 4.80
CA TRP A 383 18.61 1.32 4.01
C TRP A 383 18.74 0.75 2.60
N GLY A 384 18.17 -0.42 2.30
CA GLY A 384 18.13 -0.98 0.95
C GLY A 384 19.49 -1.00 0.24
N LYS A 385 19.57 -0.39 -0.94
CA LYS A 385 20.82 -0.30 -1.74
C LYS A 385 21.97 0.40 -1.02
N ASN A 386 21.69 1.19 0.02
CA ASN A 386 22.71 1.83 0.86
C ASN A 386 23.38 0.83 1.82
N PHE A 387 22.85 -0.39 1.97
CA PHE A 387 23.47 -1.49 2.69
C PHE A 387 23.34 -2.84 1.93
N PRO A 388 24.09 -3.00 0.82
CA PRO A 388 23.90 -4.11 -0.11
C PRO A 388 24.12 -5.48 0.54
N LEU A 389 25.10 -5.63 1.44
CA LEU A 389 25.36 -6.91 2.13
C LEU A 389 24.11 -7.51 2.78
N LEU A 390 23.31 -6.70 3.47
CA LEU A 390 22.08 -7.15 4.12
C LEU A 390 20.94 -7.29 3.10
N THR A 391 20.80 -6.31 2.21
CA THR A 391 19.72 -6.26 1.22
C THR A 391 19.80 -7.42 0.23
N ASP A 392 20.98 -7.73 -0.29
CA ASP A 392 21.23 -8.82 -1.22
C ASP A 392 20.97 -10.17 -0.54
N PHE A 393 21.36 -10.33 0.73
CA PHE A 393 21.03 -11.53 1.50
C PHE A 393 19.51 -11.73 1.60
N PHE A 394 18.76 -10.67 1.91
CA PHE A 394 17.31 -10.75 2.00
C PHE A 394 16.64 -11.02 0.64
N ILE A 395 17.07 -10.34 -0.42
CA ILE A 395 16.51 -10.52 -1.76
C ILE A 395 16.78 -11.94 -2.29
N ASN A 396 17.98 -12.47 -2.06
CA ASN A 396 18.40 -13.74 -2.67
C ASN A 396 18.02 -14.97 -1.84
N TYR A 397 17.93 -14.88 -0.51
CA TYR A 397 17.76 -16.04 0.36
C TYR A 397 16.51 -16.00 1.25
N VAL A 398 15.94 -14.83 1.54
CA VAL A 398 14.79 -14.74 2.44
C VAL A 398 13.49 -14.84 1.60
N PRO A 399 12.64 -15.86 1.86
CA PRO A 399 11.45 -16.09 1.05
C PRO A 399 10.54 -14.87 0.96
N MET A 400 9.96 -14.66 -0.22
CA MET A 400 9.01 -13.59 -0.56
C MET A 400 9.55 -12.15 -0.50
N TYR A 401 10.77 -11.92 -0.01
CA TYR A 401 11.30 -10.56 0.12
C TYR A 401 11.42 -9.86 -1.25
N ASN A 402 11.84 -10.59 -2.29
CA ASN A 402 11.93 -10.13 -3.67
C ASN A 402 10.57 -9.86 -4.35
N LYS A 403 9.45 -10.02 -3.64
CA LYS A 403 8.09 -9.70 -4.12
C LYS A 403 7.60 -8.31 -3.69
N PHE A 404 8.37 -7.57 -2.89
CA PHE A 404 8.02 -6.25 -2.39
C PHE A 404 8.89 -5.11 -2.96
N ARG A 405 8.34 -3.89 -3.04
CA ARG A 405 9.05 -2.64 -3.42
C ARG A 405 9.07 -1.69 -2.23
N ALA A 406 9.96 -0.71 -2.26
CA ALA A 406 10.06 0.35 -1.26
C ALA A 406 10.42 -0.19 0.13
N VAL A 407 11.63 -0.74 0.24
CA VAL A 407 12.18 -1.33 1.46
C VAL A 407 12.20 -0.36 2.65
N SER A 408 12.25 0.95 2.41
CA SER A 408 12.16 1.97 3.48
C SER A 408 10.90 1.84 4.34
N SER A 409 9.80 1.32 3.78
CA SER A 409 8.52 1.18 4.50
C SER A 409 8.53 0.18 5.65
N ILE A 410 9.59 -0.63 5.83
CA ILE A 410 9.76 -1.45 7.04
C ILE A 410 9.90 -0.62 8.32
N GLN A 411 10.16 0.68 8.19
CA GLN A 411 10.25 1.63 9.32
C GLN A 411 9.01 1.68 10.18
N VAL A 412 7.83 1.26 9.70
CA VAL A 412 6.63 1.08 10.54
C VAL A 412 6.89 0.24 11.78
N ILE A 413 7.81 -0.73 11.70
CA ILE A 413 8.21 -1.58 12.83
C ILE A 413 9.05 -0.79 13.82
N LEU A 414 9.95 0.08 13.34
CA LEU A 414 10.68 1.03 14.18
C LEU A 414 9.71 1.99 14.87
N GLU A 415 8.74 2.54 14.14
CA GLU A 415 7.72 3.44 14.67
C GLU A 415 6.76 2.77 15.65
N LEU A 416 6.64 1.45 15.63
CA LEU A 416 5.97 0.70 16.70
C LEU A 416 6.90 0.50 17.90
N CYS A 417 8.14 0.06 17.67
CA CYS A 417 9.08 -0.32 18.73
C CYS A 417 9.54 0.88 19.57
N VAL A 418 9.86 2.01 18.94
CA VAL A 418 10.48 3.16 19.62
C VAL A 418 9.51 3.85 20.59
N PRO A 419 8.24 4.14 20.23
CA PRO A 419 7.26 4.64 21.19
C PRO A 419 6.94 3.65 22.33
N VAL A 420 6.99 2.32 22.08
CA VAL A 420 6.85 1.33 23.17
C VAL A 420 7.98 1.53 24.18
N LEU A 421 9.22 1.61 23.69
CA LEU A 421 10.40 1.82 24.54
C LEU A 421 10.34 3.17 25.26
N ALA A 422 9.91 4.25 24.61
CA ALA A 422 9.75 5.56 25.22
C ALA A 422 8.81 5.53 26.45
N VAL A 423 7.63 4.89 26.31
CA VAL A 423 6.65 4.78 27.40
C VAL A 423 7.13 3.85 28.52
N LEU A 424 7.88 2.79 28.17
CA LEU A 424 8.56 1.93 29.13
C LEU A 424 9.62 2.72 29.92
N GLY A 425 10.41 3.55 29.24
CA GLY A 425 11.41 4.43 29.83
C GLY A 425 10.81 5.40 30.85
N LEU A 426 9.81 6.17 30.44
CA LEU A 426 9.08 7.07 31.35
C LEU A 426 8.46 6.31 32.52
N THR A 427 7.84 5.15 32.27
CA THR A 427 7.21 4.35 33.31
C THR A 427 8.20 3.83 34.34
N SER A 428 9.36 3.35 33.89
CA SER A 428 10.39 2.78 34.74
C SER A 428 11.14 3.86 35.50
N TYR A 429 11.37 5.03 34.87
CA TYR A 429 11.92 6.20 35.52
C TYR A 429 11.11 6.66 36.74
N LEU A 430 9.81 6.83 36.56
CA LEU A 430 8.90 7.29 37.63
C LEU A 430 8.78 6.29 38.80
N LYS A 431 9.25 5.05 38.63
CA LYS A 431 9.26 4.00 39.67
C LYS A 431 10.65 3.72 40.23
N ALA A 432 11.69 4.21 39.58
CA ALA A 432 13.07 3.95 39.99
C ALA A 432 13.40 4.69 41.29
N ASP A 433 14.42 4.21 42.00
CA ASP A 433 15.00 4.95 43.11
C ASP A 433 15.70 6.23 42.62
N LYS A 434 15.95 7.17 43.52
CA LYS A 434 16.55 8.47 43.19
C LYS A 434 17.91 8.34 42.50
N ALA A 435 18.75 7.39 42.93
CA ALA A 435 20.08 7.21 42.35
C ALA A 435 19.99 6.80 40.87
N ALA A 436 19.14 5.82 40.57
CA ALA A 436 18.87 5.38 39.20
C ALA A 436 18.19 6.47 38.36
N GLN A 437 17.30 7.28 38.94
CA GLN A 437 16.69 8.44 38.26
C GLN A 437 17.74 9.48 37.86
N TRP A 438 18.67 9.82 38.75
CA TRP A 438 19.73 10.77 38.45
C TRP A 438 20.72 10.23 37.41
N ASP A 439 21.15 8.98 37.57
CA ASP A 439 22.09 8.34 36.64
C ASP A 439 21.52 8.23 35.22
N SER A 440 20.30 7.68 35.10
CA SER A 440 19.64 7.52 33.80
C SER A 440 19.31 8.86 33.14
N LEU A 441 18.89 9.87 33.90
CA LEU A 441 18.61 11.21 33.35
C LEU A 441 19.89 11.88 32.81
N LYS A 442 21.01 11.79 33.54
CA LYS A 442 22.30 12.34 33.07
C LYS A 442 22.77 11.65 31.79
N LYS A 443 22.72 10.32 31.74
CA LYS A 443 23.13 9.55 30.57
C LYS A 443 22.24 9.82 29.36
N ALA A 444 20.92 9.72 29.53
CA ALA A 444 19.97 9.95 28.44
C ALA A 444 19.98 11.40 27.97
N GLY A 445 19.96 12.36 28.89
CA GLY A 445 20.07 13.78 28.58
C GLY A 445 21.38 14.11 27.88
N GLY A 446 22.50 13.61 28.38
CA GLY A 446 23.82 13.81 27.78
C GLY A 446 23.95 13.21 26.38
N ILE A 447 23.43 12.00 26.14
CA ILE A 447 23.44 11.36 24.82
C ILE A 447 22.53 12.11 23.84
N SER A 448 21.27 12.39 24.23
CA SER A 448 20.31 13.03 23.32
C SER A 448 20.67 14.48 23.02
N LEU A 449 21.02 15.28 24.03
CA LEU A 449 21.45 16.67 23.82
C LEU A 449 22.83 16.73 23.15
N GLY A 450 23.75 15.85 23.53
CA GLY A 450 25.07 15.76 22.91
C GLY A 450 25.00 15.44 21.42
N LEU A 451 24.16 14.47 21.03
CA LEU A 451 23.91 14.16 19.62
C LEU A 451 23.35 15.37 18.86
N LEU A 452 22.34 16.04 19.40
CA LEU A 452 21.76 17.23 18.77
C LEU A 452 22.74 18.41 18.67
N LEU A 453 23.60 18.60 19.68
CA LEU A 453 24.67 19.59 19.63
C LEU A 453 25.73 19.24 18.57
N ILE A 454 26.12 17.96 18.47
CA ILE A 454 27.03 17.49 17.42
C ILE A 454 26.41 17.75 16.04
N LEU A 455 25.12 17.50 15.84
CA LEU A 455 24.44 17.81 14.57
C LEU A 455 24.44 19.32 14.30
N LEU A 456 24.12 20.14 15.30
CA LEU A 456 24.08 21.60 15.14
C LEU A 456 25.46 22.18 14.77
N LEU A 457 26.52 21.76 15.47
CA LEU A 457 27.88 22.22 15.22
C LEU A 457 28.50 21.58 13.97
N GLY A 458 28.08 20.35 13.66
CA GLY A 458 28.50 19.57 12.50
C GLY A 458 27.76 19.90 11.21
N LYS A 459 26.93 20.95 11.16
CA LYS A 459 26.16 21.31 9.95
C LYS A 459 27.03 21.41 8.70
N GLY A 460 28.28 21.90 8.85
CA GLY A 460 29.23 22.06 7.75
C GLY A 460 29.71 20.76 7.12
N MET A 461 29.41 19.60 7.74
CA MET A 461 29.68 18.28 7.17
C MET A 461 28.68 17.87 6.09
N PHE A 462 27.57 18.59 5.94
CA PHE A 462 26.53 18.31 4.95
C PHE A 462 26.63 19.26 3.75
N SER A 463 26.53 18.72 2.54
CA SER A 463 26.57 19.50 1.29
C SER A 463 25.25 20.19 0.95
N PHE A 464 24.15 19.79 1.61
CA PHE A 464 22.78 20.23 1.29
C PHE A 464 22.41 20.08 -0.19
N SER A 465 23.04 19.12 -0.87
CA SER A 465 22.91 18.89 -2.31
C SER A 465 22.22 17.56 -2.60
N SER A 466 21.39 17.54 -3.63
CA SER A 466 20.67 16.35 -4.14
C SER A 466 21.34 15.82 -5.41
N PRO A 467 21.23 14.50 -5.71
CA PRO A 467 21.64 13.95 -7.00
C PRO A 467 21.03 14.65 -8.23
N ASN A 468 19.84 15.25 -8.10
CA ASN A 468 19.12 15.92 -9.19
C ASN A 468 19.46 17.42 -9.33
N ASP A 469 20.30 17.98 -8.45
CA ASP A 469 20.59 19.42 -8.47
C ASP A 469 21.32 19.84 -9.77
N ALA A 470 22.18 18.98 -10.32
CA ALA A 470 22.96 19.28 -11.53
C ALA A 470 22.07 19.45 -12.78
N SER A 471 21.15 18.50 -13.01
CA SER A 471 20.20 18.59 -14.12
C SER A 471 19.23 19.76 -13.96
N MET A 472 18.85 20.09 -12.72
CA MET A 472 18.02 21.26 -12.44
C MET A 472 18.73 22.58 -12.75
N ILE A 473 20.03 22.70 -12.45
CA ILE A 473 20.84 23.87 -12.82
C ILE A 473 20.83 24.08 -14.34
N GLU A 474 21.12 23.01 -15.11
CA GLU A 474 21.13 23.07 -16.57
C GLU A 474 19.77 23.49 -17.14
N TYR A 475 18.69 22.90 -16.62
CA TYR A 475 17.33 23.22 -17.04
C TYR A 475 16.96 24.68 -16.76
N LEU A 476 17.25 25.19 -15.55
CA LEU A 476 16.93 26.57 -15.18
C LEU A 476 17.75 27.59 -16.00
N ASN A 477 19.01 27.28 -16.28
CA ASN A 477 19.85 28.11 -17.15
C ASN A 477 19.24 28.24 -18.56
N TYR A 478 18.73 27.12 -19.10
CA TYR A 478 18.04 27.11 -20.39
C TYR A 478 16.72 27.90 -20.34
N LEU A 479 15.88 27.66 -19.32
CA LEU A 479 14.57 28.29 -19.19
C LEU A 479 14.66 29.83 -19.12
N VAL A 480 15.62 30.35 -18.33
CA VAL A 480 15.80 31.79 -18.09
C VAL A 480 16.78 32.43 -19.08
N GLN A 481 17.37 31.63 -19.99
CA GLN A 481 18.38 32.08 -20.96
C GLN A 481 19.57 32.80 -20.30
N ASN A 482 19.94 32.38 -19.08
CA ASN A 482 21.05 32.93 -18.30
C ASN A 482 21.91 31.78 -17.73
N LYS A 483 23.20 31.75 -18.09
CA LYS A 483 24.13 30.68 -17.72
C LYS A 483 24.50 30.63 -16.22
N SER A 484 24.30 31.70 -15.45
CA SER A 484 24.59 31.71 -14.00
C SER A 484 23.35 31.51 -13.12
N PHE A 485 22.14 31.71 -13.68
CA PHE A 485 20.90 31.73 -12.90
C PHE A 485 20.67 30.44 -12.12
N GLY A 486 20.83 29.28 -12.76
CA GLY A 486 20.66 27.97 -12.13
C GLY A 486 21.65 27.73 -10.99
N HIS A 487 22.90 28.20 -11.12
CA HIS A 487 23.90 28.08 -10.06
C HIS A 487 23.54 28.95 -8.85
N GLU A 488 23.19 30.22 -9.07
CA GLU A 488 22.82 31.15 -8.00
C GLU A 488 21.49 30.74 -7.33
N PHE A 489 20.53 30.24 -8.10
CA PHE A 489 19.30 29.62 -7.59
C PHE A 489 19.64 28.45 -6.67
N MET A 490 20.58 27.58 -7.07
CA MET A 490 20.98 26.43 -6.28
C MET A 490 21.69 26.82 -4.99
N GLU A 491 22.51 27.88 -5.00
CA GLU A 491 23.09 28.42 -3.76
C GLU A 491 22.03 28.92 -2.79
N ALA A 492 21.02 29.64 -3.30
CA ALA A 492 19.88 30.07 -2.51
C ALA A 492 19.11 28.87 -1.93
N LEU A 493 18.85 27.84 -2.74
CA LEU A 493 18.16 26.62 -2.30
C LEU A 493 18.95 25.85 -1.23
N ARG A 494 20.28 25.74 -1.38
CA ARG A 494 21.16 25.14 -0.36
C ARG A 494 21.14 25.93 0.94
N SER A 495 21.06 27.26 0.87
CA SER A 495 20.91 28.11 2.05
C SER A 495 19.60 27.84 2.77
N ASP A 496 18.48 27.72 2.05
CA ASP A 496 17.18 27.35 2.64
C ASP A 496 17.20 25.97 3.28
N ARG A 497 17.78 24.95 2.60
CA ARG A 497 17.97 23.61 3.15
C ARG A 497 18.80 23.63 4.45
N ALA A 498 19.87 24.42 4.49
CA ALA A 498 20.71 24.58 5.68
C ALA A 498 19.98 25.30 6.83
N LYS A 499 19.13 26.29 6.53
CA LYS A 499 18.28 26.96 7.53
C LYS A 499 17.25 26.01 8.12
N MET A 500 16.60 25.20 7.29
CA MET A 500 15.65 24.16 7.73
C MET A 500 16.32 23.16 8.67
N TYR A 501 17.51 22.67 8.29
CA TYR A 501 18.33 21.80 9.14
C TYR A 501 18.58 22.42 10.52
N SER A 502 19.11 23.65 10.58
CA SER A 502 19.43 24.29 11.86
C SER A 502 18.19 24.57 12.70
N ALA A 503 17.09 25.00 12.09
CA ALA A 503 15.84 25.27 12.79
C ALA A 503 15.27 24.01 13.46
N ASP A 504 15.26 22.89 12.74
CA ASP A 504 14.69 21.64 13.25
C ASP A 504 15.61 20.97 14.30
N VAL A 505 16.94 21.04 14.15
CA VAL A 505 17.86 20.61 15.22
C VAL A 505 17.66 21.44 16.49
N LEU A 506 17.56 22.77 16.36
CA LEU A 506 17.35 23.65 17.51
C LEU A 506 16.02 23.38 18.20
N ARG A 507 14.95 23.18 17.42
CA ARG A 507 13.63 22.78 17.93
C ARG A 507 13.73 21.47 18.73
N SER A 508 14.34 20.44 18.17
CA SER A 508 14.55 19.15 18.87
C SER A 508 15.38 19.32 20.14
N LEU A 509 16.41 20.18 20.12
CA LEU A 509 17.25 20.47 21.29
C LEU A 509 16.42 21.11 22.41
N VAL A 510 15.58 22.10 22.09
CA VAL A 510 14.68 22.75 23.06
C VAL A 510 13.68 21.74 23.65
N LEU A 511 13.07 20.90 22.81
CA LEU A 511 12.11 19.87 23.27
C LEU A 511 12.75 18.84 24.20
N VAL A 512 13.95 18.36 23.87
CA VAL A 512 14.70 17.43 24.73
C VAL A 512 15.14 18.13 26.03
N ALA A 513 15.62 19.37 25.96
CA ALA A 513 16.01 20.13 27.15
C ALA A 513 14.83 20.35 28.10
N LEU A 514 13.66 20.74 27.58
CA LEU A 514 12.43 20.86 28.37
C LEU A 514 12.03 19.53 29.00
N SER A 515 12.14 18.42 28.27
CA SER A 515 11.86 17.09 28.79
C SER A 515 12.80 16.72 29.95
N VAL A 516 14.09 17.03 29.81
CA VAL A 516 15.10 16.84 30.88
C VAL A 516 14.77 17.71 32.09
N LEU A 517 14.38 18.96 31.91
CA LEU A 517 14.01 19.88 32.99
C LEU A 517 12.76 19.41 33.74
N ILE A 518 11.75 18.89 33.04
CA ILE A 518 10.54 18.33 33.65
C ILE A 518 10.89 17.10 34.51
N LEU A 519 11.69 16.17 33.99
CA LEU A 519 12.13 15.00 34.76
C LEU A 519 13.06 15.37 35.92
N PHE A 520 13.91 16.39 35.75
CA PHE A 520 14.71 16.96 36.82
C PHE A 520 13.83 17.55 37.94
N GLY A 521 12.77 18.29 37.59
CA GLY A 521 11.79 18.82 38.54
C GLY A 521 11.08 17.72 39.33
N PHE A 522 10.77 16.59 38.69
CA PHE A 522 10.26 15.39 39.37
C PHE A 522 11.29 14.79 40.35
N ASN A 523 12.57 14.69 39.95
CA ASN A 523 13.63 14.20 40.85
C ASN A 523 13.82 15.10 42.08
N LYS A 524 13.63 16.41 41.91
CA LYS A 524 13.65 17.42 42.98
C LYS A 524 12.33 17.53 43.75
N GLU A 525 11.37 16.64 43.47
CA GLU A 525 10.06 16.57 44.16
C GLU A 525 9.22 17.84 44.03
N LYS A 526 9.52 18.66 43.01
CA LYS A 526 8.74 19.86 42.66
C LYS A 526 7.50 19.53 41.84
N LEU A 527 7.49 18.37 41.19
CA LEU A 527 6.38 17.89 40.36
C LEU A 527 5.88 16.55 40.89
N THR A 528 4.55 16.39 40.92
CA THR A 528 3.93 15.09 41.22
C THR A 528 3.99 14.19 39.99
N GLN A 529 3.88 12.87 40.20
CA GLN A 529 3.95 11.89 39.12
C GLN A 529 2.91 12.16 38.00
N ASN A 530 1.67 12.51 38.34
CA ASN A 530 0.63 12.76 37.34
C ASN A 530 0.91 14.03 36.53
N ILE A 531 1.38 15.10 37.20
CA ILE A 531 1.76 16.35 36.52
C ILE A 531 2.92 16.09 35.56
N THR A 532 3.95 15.35 35.99
CA THR A 532 5.08 14.97 35.13
C THR A 532 4.62 14.18 33.90
N ILE A 533 3.71 13.22 34.07
CA ILE A 533 3.15 12.44 32.95
C ILE A 533 2.40 13.35 31.97
N ILE A 534 1.58 14.28 32.47
CA ILE A 534 0.81 15.21 31.62
C ILE A 534 1.75 16.16 30.88
N LEU A 535 2.72 16.78 31.55
CA LEU A 535 3.65 17.73 30.91
C LEU A 535 4.49 17.05 29.83
N ILE A 536 5.09 15.89 30.13
CA ILE A 536 5.83 15.11 29.12
C ILE A 536 4.90 14.64 28.01
N GLY A 537 3.70 14.18 28.35
CA GLY A 537 2.70 13.73 27.38
C GLY A 537 2.27 14.81 26.40
N VAL A 538 1.98 16.02 26.91
CA VAL A 538 1.62 17.19 26.09
C VAL A 538 2.80 17.63 25.23
N LEU A 539 4.02 17.65 25.77
CA LEU A 539 5.22 18.01 25.00
C LEU A 539 5.48 16.99 23.87
N MET A 540 5.32 15.70 24.17
CA MET A 540 5.48 14.60 23.21
C MET A 540 4.43 14.62 22.09
N VAL A 541 3.16 14.85 22.43
CA VAL A 541 2.06 14.95 21.46
C VAL A 541 2.15 16.24 20.65
N GLY A 542 2.47 17.37 21.30
CA GLY A 542 2.64 18.66 20.64
C GLY A 542 3.82 18.68 19.67
N ASP A 543 4.92 18.00 20.01
CA ASP A 543 6.05 17.81 19.12
C ASP A 543 5.63 17.16 17.79
N LEU A 544 4.92 16.04 17.84
CA LEU A 544 4.46 15.34 16.64
C LEU A 544 3.40 16.15 15.88
N PHE A 545 2.34 16.57 16.57
CA PHE A 545 1.21 17.28 15.98
C PHE A 545 1.63 18.53 15.19
N LEU A 546 2.60 19.31 15.70
CA LEU A 546 3.07 20.52 15.03
C LEU A 546 3.83 20.23 13.73
N VAL A 547 4.48 19.07 13.63
CA VAL A 547 5.15 18.63 12.40
C VAL A 547 4.12 18.10 11.41
N ASP A 548 3.20 17.26 11.86
CA ASP A 548 2.21 16.62 11.00
C ASP A 548 1.34 17.62 10.24
N LYS A 549 0.96 18.73 10.90
CA LYS A 549 0.15 19.80 10.29
C LYS A 549 0.80 20.51 9.11
N ASN A 550 2.11 20.39 8.93
CA ASN A 550 2.79 20.94 7.75
C ASN A 550 2.54 20.08 6.51
N TYR A 551 2.10 18.83 6.70
CA TYR A 551 1.96 17.84 5.62
C TYR A 551 0.52 17.41 5.37
N VAL A 552 -0.25 17.16 6.43
CA VAL A 552 -1.67 16.81 6.34
C VAL A 552 -2.46 17.79 7.17
N ASN A 553 -3.22 18.65 6.50
CA ASN A 553 -3.98 19.71 7.14
C ASN A 553 -5.32 19.94 6.44
N LYS A 554 -6.03 21.00 6.84
CA LYS A 554 -7.36 21.33 6.31
C LYS A 554 -7.39 21.55 4.79
N ASP A 555 -6.28 21.96 4.19
CA ASP A 555 -6.20 22.29 2.77
C ASP A 555 -6.04 21.02 1.91
N SER A 556 -5.75 19.88 2.55
CA SER A 556 -5.78 18.55 1.93
C SER A 556 -7.20 18.02 1.68
N PHE A 557 -8.23 18.68 2.23
CA PHE A 557 -9.62 18.26 2.16
C PHE A 557 -10.40 18.97 1.07
N VAL A 558 -11.11 18.17 0.27
CA VAL A 558 -12.02 18.61 -0.80
C VAL A 558 -13.46 18.21 -0.45
N ASP A 559 -14.43 18.73 -1.20
CA ASP A 559 -15.83 18.30 -1.06
C ASP A 559 -15.99 16.82 -1.41
N SER A 560 -16.75 16.05 -0.63
CA SER A 560 -16.98 14.61 -0.87
C SER A 560 -17.49 14.31 -2.28
N ARG A 561 -18.21 15.24 -2.94
CA ARG A 561 -18.64 15.06 -4.33
C ARG A 561 -17.47 14.88 -5.29
N LEU A 562 -16.37 15.60 -5.09
CA LEU A 562 -15.16 15.48 -5.93
C LEU A 562 -14.48 14.12 -5.76
N MET A 563 -14.66 13.45 -4.62
CA MET A 563 -14.13 12.09 -4.42
C MET A 563 -15.07 11.02 -4.96
N ASN A 564 -16.39 11.20 -4.84
CA ASN A 564 -17.39 10.22 -5.32
C ASN A 564 -17.49 10.18 -6.85
N GLU A 565 -17.30 11.31 -7.52
CA GLU A 565 -17.30 11.45 -8.98
C GLU A 565 -16.03 12.18 -9.45
N PRO A 566 -14.87 11.52 -9.35
CA PRO A 566 -13.58 12.19 -9.52
C PRO A 566 -13.24 12.47 -10.98
N PHE A 567 -13.95 11.85 -11.92
CA PHE A 567 -13.79 12.05 -13.35
C PHE A 567 -15.02 12.72 -13.93
N GLN A 568 -14.80 13.70 -14.80
CA GLN A 568 -15.84 14.39 -15.55
C GLN A 568 -15.76 13.97 -17.03
N LYS A 569 -16.93 13.76 -17.65
CA LYS A 569 -17.01 13.45 -19.09
C LYS A 569 -16.53 14.64 -19.92
N THR A 570 -15.61 14.40 -20.83
CA THR A 570 -15.16 15.37 -21.84
C THR A 570 -16.13 15.37 -23.03
N PRO A 571 -16.03 16.35 -23.95
CA PRO A 571 -16.75 16.29 -25.22
C PRO A 571 -16.47 15.01 -26.03
N ILE A 572 -15.24 14.46 -25.91
CA ILE A 572 -14.85 13.22 -26.56
C ILE A 572 -15.64 12.03 -25.99
N ASP A 573 -15.77 11.93 -24.67
CA ASP A 573 -16.54 10.85 -24.06
C ASP A 573 -18.01 10.88 -24.51
N LYS A 574 -18.59 12.08 -24.61
CA LYS A 574 -19.98 12.25 -25.07
C LYS A 574 -20.18 11.81 -26.51
N LEU A 575 -19.19 12.06 -27.38
CA LEU A 575 -19.22 11.59 -28.76
C LEU A 575 -19.14 10.06 -28.82
N ILE A 576 -18.26 9.47 -28.01
CA ILE A 576 -18.07 8.02 -27.93
C ILE A 576 -19.35 7.34 -27.37
N ASP A 577 -20.01 7.95 -26.39
CA ASP A 577 -21.27 7.46 -25.80
C ASP A 577 -22.42 7.31 -26.82
N GLU A 578 -22.36 7.96 -27.99
CA GLU A 578 -23.37 7.82 -29.05
C GLU A 578 -23.33 6.41 -29.68
N ASP A 579 -22.18 5.74 -29.66
CA ASP A 579 -22.04 4.35 -30.09
C ASP A 579 -22.53 3.38 -29.00
N GLN A 580 -23.60 2.64 -29.31
CA GLN A 580 -24.21 1.66 -28.40
C GLN A 580 -23.65 0.23 -28.58
N SER A 581 -22.70 0.03 -29.50
CA SER A 581 -22.04 -1.27 -29.68
C SER A 581 -21.05 -1.54 -28.54
N VAL A 582 -20.65 -2.81 -28.35
CA VAL A 582 -19.59 -3.15 -27.39
C VAL A 582 -18.24 -3.02 -28.11
N TYR A 583 -17.45 -2.04 -27.67
CA TYR A 583 -16.11 -1.72 -28.17
C TYR A 583 -15.15 -1.45 -27.02
N ARG A 584 -13.86 -1.29 -27.35
CA ARG A 584 -12.84 -0.77 -26.42
C ARG A 584 -12.28 0.59 -26.86
N VAL A 585 -11.81 1.34 -25.88
CA VAL A 585 -11.15 2.63 -26.01
C VAL A 585 -9.70 2.51 -25.54
N PHE A 586 -8.78 3.14 -26.27
CA PHE A 586 -7.39 3.24 -25.89
C PHE A 586 -6.97 4.71 -25.78
N GLU A 587 -6.75 5.20 -24.56
CA GLU A 587 -6.18 6.52 -24.31
C GLU A 587 -4.66 6.40 -24.21
N LYS A 588 -3.92 6.95 -25.19
CA LYS A 588 -2.45 6.89 -25.19
C LYS A 588 -1.86 7.64 -23.99
N ALA A 589 -2.45 8.78 -23.67
CA ALA A 589 -2.06 9.58 -22.51
C ALA A 589 -2.36 8.83 -21.20
N GLY A 590 -1.31 8.38 -20.52
CA GLY A 590 -1.46 7.66 -19.26
C GLY A 590 -1.94 6.21 -19.39
N ALA A 591 -2.03 5.66 -20.60
CA ALA A 591 -2.38 4.27 -20.97
C ALA A 591 -2.50 3.27 -19.80
N MET A 592 -1.37 2.69 -19.37
CA MET A 592 -1.32 1.66 -18.33
C MET A 592 -1.20 2.22 -16.91
N SER A 593 -1.45 3.52 -16.70
CA SER A 593 -1.21 4.25 -15.46
C SER A 593 -2.35 5.21 -15.09
N ASN A 594 -3.52 5.09 -15.73
CA ASN A 594 -4.69 5.95 -15.49
C ASN A 594 -5.99 5.14 -15.63
N ALA A 595 -6.94 5.36 -14.74
CA ALA A 595 -8.24 4.68 -14.70
C ALA A 595 -9.40 5.53 -15.23
N ARG A 596 -9.14 6.77 -15.69
CA ARG A 596 -10.18 7.67 -16.20
C ARG A 596 -11.02 7.02 -17.30
N THR A 597 -10.37 6.51 -18.36
CA THR A 597 -11.09 5.89 -19.47
C THR A 597 -11.89 4.66 -19.00
N SER A 598 -11.36 3.86 -18.07
CA SER A 598 -12.06 2.72 -17.45
C SER A 598 -13.29 3.09 -16.62
N TYR A 599 -13.42 4.35 -16.21
CA TYR A 599 -14.60 4.85 -15.49
C TYR A 599 -15.79 5.08 -16.42
N PHE A 600 -15.54 5.41 -17.69
CA PHE A 600 -16.58 5.74 -18.66
C PHE A 600 -16.80 4.66 -19.73
N HIS A 601 -15.73 4.00 -20.15
CA HIS A 601 -15.70 3.12 -21.33
C HIS A 601 -14.97 1.82 -21.02
N HIS A 602 -15.13 0.81 -21.88
CA HIS A 602 -14.25 -0.35 -21.81
C HIS A 602 -12.85 0.00 -22.28
N SER A 603 -11.85 -0.14 -21.42
CA SER A 603 -10.47 0.27 -21.71
C SER A 603 -9.52 -0.92 -21.76
N ILE A 604 -8.57 -0.88 -22.70
CA ILE A 604 -7.38 -1.76 -22.64
C ILE A 604 -6.29 -1.21 -21.69
N GLY A 605 -6.44 0.04 -21.25
CA GLY A 605 -5.63 0.67 -20.20
C GLY A 605 -6.23 0.52 -18.81
N GLY A 606 -5.65 1.21 -17.83
CA GLY A 606 -6.11 1.18 -16.44
C GLY A 606 -5.01 1.51 -15.43
N TYR A 607 -5.35 1.52 -14.14
CA TYR A 607 -4.41 1.74 -13.03
C TYR A 607 -4.44 0.59 -12.02
N SER A 608 -3.31 -0.11 -11.83
CA SER A 608 -3.17 -1.12 -10.79
C SER A 608 -1.70 -1.45 -10.52
N ALA A 609 -1.35 -1.76 -9.26
CA ALA A 609 -0.04 -2.28 -8.88
C ALA A 609 0.14 -3.78 -9.18
N VAL A 610 -0.93 -4.46 -9.62
CA VAL A 610 -1.02 -5.89 -9.93
C VAL A 610 -1.79 -6.08 -11.24
N LYS A 611 -1.31 -5.45 -12.31
CA LYS A 611 -1.93 -5.54 -13.65
C LYS A 611 -1.87 -6.98 -14.17
N PRO A 612 -2.78 -7.40 -15.06
CA PRO A 612 -2.60 -8.66 -15.78
C PRO A 612 -1.28 -8.62 -16.55
N LYS A 613 -0.49 -9.70 -16.48
CA LYS A 613 0.86 -9.73 -17.04
C LYS A 613 0.84 -9.59 -18.57
N LYS A 614 0.00 -10.40 -19.21
CA LYS A 614 0.00 -10.54 -20.67
C LYS A 614 -0.44 -9.29 -21.42
N ILE A 615 -1.40 -8.54 -20.88
CA ILE A 615 -1.80 -7.24 -21.46
C ILE A 615 -0.72 -6.17 -21.26
N GLN A 616 0.01 -6.19 -20.15
CA GLN A 616 1.18 -5.32 -19.95
C GLN A 616 2.30 -5.68 -20.94
N GLU A 617 2.56 -6.97 -21.17
CA GLU A 617 3.52 -7.43 -22.17
C GLU A 617 3.08 -7.08 -23.60
N LEU A 618 1.80 -7.25 -23.96
CA LEU A 618 1.29 -6.76 -25.25
C LEU A 618 1.47 -5.26 -25.42
N TYR A 619 1.24 -4.49 -24.35
CA TYR A 619 1.47 -3.05 -24.38
C TYR A 619 2.95 -2.74 -24.65
N ASP A 620 3.85 -3.31 -23.85
CA ASP A 620 5.29 -3.01 -23.90
C ASP A 620 5.95 -3.46 -25.22
N TYR A 621 5.53 -4.60 -25.79
CA TYR A 621 6.16 -5.20 -26.97
C TYR A 621 5.50 -4.81 -28.29
N GLN A 622 4.20 -4.52 -28.29
CA GLN A 622 3.41 -4.30 -29.51
C GLN A 622 2.74 -2.92 -29.55
N ILE A 623 1.96 -2.55 -28.54
CA ILE A 623 1.12 -1.33 -28.61
C ILE A 623 1.96 -0.06 -28.55
N VAL A 624 3.04 -0.04 -27.76
CA VAL A 624 4.00 1.08 -27.72
C VAL A 624 4.67 1.33 -29.08
N LYS A 625 4.70 0.31 -29.96
CA LYS A 625 5.21 0.40 -31.33
C LYS A 625 4.12 0.72 -32.37
N ASP A 626 2.95 1.18 -31.91
CA ASP A 626 1.76 1.49 -32.73
C ASP A 626 1.30 0.30 -33.62
N ASN A 627 1.44 -0.94 -33.16
CA ASN A 627 0.94 -2.11 -33.88
C ASN A 627 -0.60 -2.10 -33.95
N GLN A 628 -1.13 -1.69 -35.11
CA GLN A 628 -2.57 -1.57 -35.37
C GLN A 628 -3.29 -2.91 -35.31
N GLU A 629 -2.66 -4.02 -35.73
CA GLU A 629 -3.32 -5.32 -35.75
C GLU A 629 -3.60 -5.85 -34.33
N VAL A 630 -2.72 -5.52 -33.38
CA VAL A 630 -2.96 -5.80 -31.96
C VAL A 630 -4.12 -4.97 -31.41
N LEU A 631 -4.24 -3.69 -31.79
CA LEU A 631 -5.40 -2.87 -31.43
C LEU A 631 -6.70 -3.40 -32.06
N ASN A 632 -6.63 -3.85 -33.32
CA ASN A 632 -7.76 -4.42 -34.05
C ASN A 632 -8.30 -5.69 -33.39
N MET A 633 -7.42 -6.64 -33.03
CA MET A 633 -7.83 -7.89 -32.38
C MET A 633 -8.36 -7.67 -30.95
N LEU A 634 -7.95 -6.59 -30.28
CA LEU A 634 -8.47 -6.16 -28.98
C LEU A 634 -9.79 -5.38 -29.09
N ASN A 635 -10.38 -5.28 -30.29
CA ASN A 635 -11.63 -4.55 -30.54
C ASN A 635 -11.55 -3.08 -30.08
N VAL A 636 -10.37 -2.46 -30.22
CA VAL A 636 -10.20 -1.03 -29.93
C VAL A 636 -10.77 -0.24 -31.11
N LYS A 637 -11.92 0.41 -30.88
CA LYS A 637 -12.62 1.20 -31.90
C LYS A 637 -12.28 2.69 -31.81
N TYR A 638 -12.00 3.18 -30.60
CA TYR A 638 -11.67 4.59 -30.37
C TYR A 638 -10.29 4.71 -29.74
N ILE A 639 -9.43 5.53 -30.34
CA ILE A 639 -8.10 5.86 -29.81
C ILE A 639 -8.11 7.33 -29.45
N ILE A 640 -7.85 7.66 -28.18
CA ILE A 640 -7.71 9.04 -27.74
C ILE A 640 -6.23 9.38 -27.75
N ASP A 641 -5.84 10.25 -28.69
CA ASP A 641 -4.48 10.75 -28.85
C ASP A 641 -4.40 12.24 -28.51
N THR A 642 -3.20 12.79 -28.48
CA THR A 642 -2.95 14.22 -28.31
C THR A 642 -2.42 14.82 -29.61
N ASP A 643 -3.00 15.92 -30.07
CA ASP A 643 -2.50 16.65 -31.25
C ASP A 643 -1.21 17.44 -30.94
N GLU A 644 -0.64 18.08 -31.97
CA GLU A 644 0.59 18.87 -31.86
C GLU A 644 0.46 20.07 -30.89
N GLU A 645 -0.77 20.54 -30.62
CA GLU A 645 -1.06 21.63 -29.70
C GLU A 645 -1.30 21.14 -28.26
N GLY A 646 -1.22 19.83 -28.01
CA GLY A 646 -1.42 19.24 -26.69
C GLY A 646 -2.90 18.98 -26.35
N LYS A 647 -3.82 19.06 -27.32
CA LYS A 647 -5.25 18.85 -27.12
C LYS A 647 -5.63 17.41 -27.48
N GLN A 648 -6.49 16.81 -26.65
CA GLN A 648 -6.98 15.45 -26.88
C GLN A 648 -7.90 15.41 -28.12
N VAL A 649 -7.71 14.39 -28.95
CA VAL A 649 -8.49 14.12 -30.16
C VAL A 649 -8.87 12.63 -30.25
N PRO A 650 -10.12 12.28 -30.60
CA PRO A 650 -10.51 10.90 -30.84
C PRO A 650 -10.22 10.50 -32.29
N LEU A 651 -9.59 9.35 -32.47
CA LEU A 651 -9.37 8.68 -33.74
C LEU A 651 -10.27 7.44 -33.80
N LEU A 652 -11.00 7.28 -34.90
CA LEU A 652 -11.83 6.11 -35.16
C LEU A 652 -10.99 5.03 -35.85
N ASN A 653 -10.95 3.84 -35.26
CA ASN A 653 -10.39 2.65 -35.87
C ASN A 653 -11.50 1.84 -36.57
N GLU A 654 -11.64 2.02 -37.87
CA GLU A 654 -12.62 1.28 -38.70
C GLU A 654 -12.26 -0.20 -38.90
N ASN A 655 -11.01 -0.58 -38.59
CA ASN A 655 -10.48 -1.93 -38.80
C ASN A 655 -10.59 -2.85 -37.57
N ALA A 656 -11.26 -2.40 -36.49
CA ALA A 656 -11.49 -3.23 -35.31
C ALA A 656 -12.20 -4.54 -35.71
N TYR A 657 -11.68 -5.69 -35.24
CA TYR A 657 -12.18 -7.01 -35.70
C TYR A 657 -13.57 -7.36 -35.14
N GLY A 658 -14.04 -6.62 -34.13
CA GLY A 658 -15.27 -6.87 -33.39
C GLY A 658 -15.06 -7.75 -32.16
N ASN A 659 -16.16 -8.04 -31.46
CA ASN A 659 -16.12 -8.82 -30.21
C ASN A 659 -15.73 -10.29 -30.43
N ALA A 660 -15.99 -10.85 -31.62
CA ALA A 660 -15.54 -12.17 -32.02
C ALA A 660 -15.50 -12.28 -33.55
N TRP A 661 -14.65 -13.17 -34.07
CA TRP A 661 -14.58 -13.47 -35.51
C TRP A 661 -14.09 -14.91 -35.74
N PHE A 662 -14.33 -15.44 -36.94
CA PHE A 662 -13.77 -16.72 -37.39
C PHE A 662 -12.43 -16.51 -38.09
N VAL A 663 -11.51 -17.47 -37.93
CA VAL A 663 -10.21 -17.50 -38.61
C VAL A 663 -10.11 -18.70 -39.55
N ASN A 664 -9.18 -18.62 -40.51
CA ASN A 664 -9.00 -19.60 -41.58
C ASN A 664 -7.76 -20.45 -41.34
N GLU A 665 -6.80 -19.93 -40.58
CA GLU A 665 -5.50 -20.56 -40.35
C GLU A 665 -5.12 -20.47 -38.88
N ILE A 666 -4.51 -21.54 -38.37
CA ILE A 666 -3.82 -21.54 -37.08
C ILE A 666 -2.31 -21.62 -37.31
N LYS A 667 -1.62 -20.56 -36.91
CA LYS A 667 -0.16 -20.54 -36.81
C LYS A 667 0.26 -21.10 -35.46
N THR A 668 0.77 -22.32 -35.48
CA THR A 668 1.32 -22.95 -34.28
C THR A 668 2.72 -22.43 -33.97
N VAL A 669 2.98 -22.13 -32.70
CA VAL A 669 4.30 -21.76 -32.16
C VAL A 669 4.60 -22.58 -30.89
N HIS A 670 5.85 -22.56 -30.45
CA HIS A 670 6.34 -23.40 -29.35
C HIS A 670 6.91 -22.64 -28.16
N SER A 671 6.85 -21.30 -28.17
CA SER A 671 7.25 -20.46 -27.04
C SER A 671 6.49 -19.14 -27.02
N ALA A 672 6.47 -18.49 -25.85
CA ALA A 672 5.90 -17.15 -25.70
C ALA A 672 6.62 -16.09 -26.56
N ASP A 673 7.94 -16.21 -26.74
CA ASP A 673 8.71 -15.30 -27.61
C ASP A 673 8.30 -15.45 -29.09
N GLU A 674 8.12 -16.69 -29.57
CA GLU A 674 7.64 -16.96 -30.93
C GLU A 674 6.20 -16.46 -31.13
N GLU A 675 5.35 -16.64 -30.12
CA GLU A 675 3.97 -16.13 -30.14
C GLU A 675 3.94 -14.61 -30.23
N MET A 676 4.67 -13.92 -29.35
CA MET A 676 4.77 -12.45 -29.36
C MET A 676 5.32 -11.93 -30.68
N LYS A 677 6.34 -12.58 -31.24
CA LYS A 677 6.91 -12.22 -32.55
C LYS A 677 5.91 -12.43 -33.69
N ALA A 678 5.10 -13.51 -33.63
CA ALA A 678 4.08 -13.76 -34.65
C ALA A 678 3.00 -12.67 -34.70
N LEU A 679 2.81 -11.89 -33.64
CA LEU A 679 1.88 -10.76 -33.60
C LEU A 679 2.33 -9.54 -34.42
N GLU A 680 3.62 -9.45 -34.79
CA GLU A 680 4.14 -8.33 -35.60
C GLU A 680 3.54 -8.29 -37.02
N SER A 681 3.08 -9.45 -37.52
CA SER A 681 2.47 -9.59 -38.85
C SER A 681 1.16 -10.37 -38.80
N LEU A 682 0.44 -10.30 -37.67
CA LEU A 682 -0.87 -10.93 -37.52
C LEU A 682 -1.88 -10.28 -38.46
N GLY A 683 -2.66 -11.10 -39.16
CA GLY A 683 -3.84 -10.64 -39.89
C GLY A 683 -5.11 -11.28 -39.34
N ARG A 684 -6.27 -10.68 -39.65
CA ARG A 684 -7.59 -11.10 -39.14
C ARG A 684 -7.89 -12.59 -39.32
N ASN A 685 -7.42 -13.19 -40.41
CA ASN A 685 -7.74 -14.57 -40.79
C ASN A 685 -6.83 -15.62 -40.12
N THR A 686 -5.85 -15.20 -39.32
CA THR A 686 -4.89 -16.10 -38.68
C THR A 686 -5.00 -15.98 -37.17
N ALA A 687 -5.05 -17.11 -36.46
CA ALA A 687 -4.84 -17.18 -35.02
C ALA A 687 -3.47 -17.79 -34.72
N VAL A 688 -2.77 -17.27 -33.72
CA VAL A 688 -1.52 -17.85 -33.23
C VAL A 688 -1.82 -18.68 -32.00
N LEU A 689 -1.36 -19.93 -31.97
CA LEU A 689 -1.54 -20.86 -30.86
C LEU A 689 -0.19 -21.35 -30.35
N ASN A 690 0.08 -21.13 -29.06
CA ASN A 690 1.24 -21.71 -28.39
C ASN A 690 0.94 -23.14 -27.88
N LYS A 691 1.47 -24.14 -28.58
CA LYS A 691 1.26 -25.57 -28.24
C LYS A 691 1.96 -26.02 -26.95
N GLN A 692 2.84 -25.20 -26.38
CA GLN A 692 3.41 -25.51 -25.06
C GLN A 692 2.34 -25.45 -23.95
N ASN A 693 1.34 -24.57 -24.11
CA ASN A 693 0.34 -24.30 -23.08
C ASN A 693 -0.91 -25.19 -23.22
N PHE A 694 -1.19 -25.69 -24.43
CA PHE A 694 -2.38 -26.47 -24.75
C PHE A 694 -2.03 -27.65 -25.65
N ASN A 695 -2.43 -28.85 -25.22
CA ASN A 695 -2.31 -30.07 -26.03
C ASN A 695 -3.66 -30.42 -26.66
N ILE A 696 -4.10 -29.57 -27.60
CA ILE A 696 -5.39 -29.72 -28.28
C ILE A 696 -5.13 -30.15 -29.72
N ASP A 697 -5.86 -31.18 -30.15
CA ASP A 697 -5.90 -31.60 -31.55
C ASP A 697 -6.84 -30.66 -32.32
N ILE A 698 -6.26 -29.73 -33.08
CA ILE A 698 -6.97 -28.71 -33.84
C ILE A 698 -6.48 -28.74 -35.29
N SER A 699 -7.41 -28.68 -36.24
CA SER A 699 -7.07 -28.49 -37.66
C SER A 699 -6.24 -27.22 -37.84
N ASN A 700 -5.21 -27.28 -38.69
CA ASN A 700 -4.40 -26.10 -39.00
C ASN A 700 -5.12 -25.12 -39.94
N SER A 701 -6.20 -25.56 -40.60
CA SER A 701 -6.99 -24.74 -41.53
C SER A 701 -8.49 -24.95 -41.38
N PHE A 702 -9.24 -23.89 -41.66
CA PHE A 702 -10.70 -23.82 -41.57
C PHE A 702 -11.27 -23.10 -42.80
N VAL A 703 -12.49 -23.47 -43.18
CA VAL A 703 -13.21 -22.81 -44.28
C VAL A 703 -14.16 -21.78 -43.68
N THR A 704 -13.82 -20.50 -43.83
CA THR A 704 -14.70 -19.38 -43.47
C THR A 704 -15.36 -18.83 -44.72
N ASP A 705 -16.68 -18.74 -44.71
CA ASP A 705 -17.44 -18.03 -45.75
C ASP A 705 -17.57 -16.55 -45.35
N SER A 706 -17.69 -15.67 -46.35
CA SER A 706 -18.16 -14.29 -46.20
C SER A 706 -19.49 -14.16 -45.43
N LEU A 707 -20.31 -15.21 -45.43
CA LEU A 707 -21.57 -15.29 -44.68
C LEU A 707 -21.40 -15.75 -43.22
N SER A 708 -20.22 -16.28 -42.85
CA SER A 708 -19.95 -16.73 -41.48
C SER A 708 -19.91 -15.53 -40.55
N SER A 709 -20.66 -15.57 -39.45
CA SER A 709 -20.71 -14.47 -38.49
C SER A 709 -20.82 -14.95 -37.05
N ILE A 710 -20.27 -14.16 -36.14
CA ILE A 710 -20.44 -14.35 -34.70
C ILE A 710 -20.66 -12.98 -34.08
N LYS A 711 -21.75 -12.83 -33.31
CA LYS A 711 -22.19 -11.54 -32.78
C LYS A 711 -22.45 -11.65 -31.29
N LEU A 712 -21.92 -10.70 -30.52
CA LEU A 712 -22.25 -10.52 -29.11
C LEU A 712 -23.68 -9.96 -29.02
N VAL A 713 -24.59 -10.70 -28.38
CA VAL A 713 -26.00 -10.32 -28.24
C VAL A 713 -26.36 -9.92 -26.82
N GLU A 714 -25.59 -10.34 -25.81
CA GLU A 714 -25.75 -9.92 -24.43
C GLU A 714 -24.38 -9.78 -23.77
N TYR A 715 -24.18 -8.64 -23.10
CA TYR A 715 -22.98 -8.33 -22.36
C TYR A 715 -23.31 -8.07 -20.90
N LYS A 716 -22.67 -8.83 -20.02
CA LYS A 716 -22.50 -8.54 -18.60
C LYS A 716 -21.05 -8.85 -18.21
N PRO A 717 -20.47 -8.18 -17.20
CA PRO A 717 -19.08 -8.43 -16.79
C PRO A 717 -18.77 -9.90 -16.50
N ASN A 718 -19.73 -10.66 -15.96
CA ASN A 718 -19.59 -12.08 -15.62
C ASN A 718 -20.34 -13.04 -16.58
N TYR A 719 -20.99 -12.52 -17.63
CA TYR A 719 -21.76 -13.32 -18.59
C TYR A 719 -21.74 -12.71 -19.98
N LEU A 720 -21.31 -13.48 -20.98
CA LEU A 720 -21.30 -13.06 -22.38
C LEU A 720 -22.09 -14.07 -23.20
N LYS A 721 -22.98 -13.58 -24.07
CA LYS A 721 -23.76 -14.42 -24.97
C LYS A 721 -23.50 -14.02 -26.41
N TYR A 722 -23.08 -14.99 -27.22
CA TYR A 722 -22.85 -14.84 -28.65
C TYR A 722 -23.81 -15.73 -29.45
N GLN A 723 -24.18 -15.25 -30.63
CA GLN A 723 -24.83 -16.05 -31.66
C GLN A 723 -23.87 -16.23 -32.81
N SER A 724 -23.59 -17.48 -33.19
CA SER A 724 -22.78 -17.82 -34.35
C SER A 724 -23.63 -18.43 -35.46
N GLN A 725 -23.21 -18.19 -36.69
CA GLN A 725 -23.72 -18.80 -37.91
C GLN A 725 -22.52 -19.15 -38.78
N ASN A 726 -22.30 -20.44 -39.05
CA ASN A 726 -21.21 -20.91 -39.91
C ASN A 726 -21.64 -22.16 -40.69
N GLN A 727 -21.26 -22.28 -41.96
CA GLN A 727 -21.59 -23.48 -42.75
C GLN A 727 -20.63 -24.65 -42.54
N ASN A 728 -19.44 -24.37 -42.01
CA ASN A 728 -18.39 -25.35 -41.73
C ASN A 728 -18.02 -25.31 -40.24
N ASP A 729 -17.28 -26.33 -39.80
CA ASP A 729 -16.61 -26.24 -38.50
C ASP A 729 -15.57 -25.11 -38.58
N GLY A 730 -15.49 -24.29 -37.53
CA GLY A 730 -14.67 -23.08 -37.53
C GLY A 730 -13.96 -22.86 -36.21
N LEU A 731 -12.84 -22.14 -36.27
CA LEU A 731 -12.19 -21.60 -35.09
C LEU A 731 -12.67 -20.16 -34.88
N ALA A 732 -13.35 -19.91 -33.76
CA ALA A 732 -13.72 -18.57 -33.33
C ALA A 732 -12.68 -18.00 -32.37
N VAL A 733 -12.24 -16.77 -32.63
CA VAL A 733 -11.45 -15.96 -31.70
C VAL A 733 -12.37 -14.91 -31.09
N PHE A 734 -12.32 -14.78 -29.77
CA PHE A 734 -13.07 -13.79 -29.02
C PHE A 734 -12.11 -12.71 -28.54
N SER A 735 -12.49 -11.45 -28.75
CA SER A 735 -11.74 -10.30 -28.26
C SER A 735 -11.95 -10.15 -26.75
N GLU A 736 -11.69 -11.20 -25.98
CA GLU A 736 -11.86 -11.26 -24.53
C GLU A 736 -10.59 -11.82 -23.92
N ILE A 737 -10.10 -11.19 -22.86
CA ILE A 737 -8.87 -11.64 -22.21
C ILE A 737 -9.07 -13.05 -21.64
N TYR A 738 -8.19 -13.96 -22.05
CA TYR A 738 -8.09 -15.31 -21.52
C TYR A 738 -7.58 -15.24 -20.08
N TYR A 739 -8.34 -15.88 -19.18
CA TYR A 739 -7.94 -16.08 -17.81
C TYR A 739 -8.15 -17.55 -17.47
N PRO A 740 -7.10 -18.29 -17.05
CA PRO A 740 -7.13 -19.75 -16.97
C PRO A 740 -8.18 -20.35 -16.02
N ASN A 741 -8.72 -19.57 -15.08
CA ASN A 741 -9.58 -20.09 -14.01
C ASN A 741 -10.92 -19.37 -13.97
N GLY A 742 -12.03 -20.11 -13.92
CA GLY A 742 -13.35 -19.55 -13.61
C GLY A 742 -14.23 -19.21 -14.81
N TRP A 743 -13.70 -18.92 -16.00
CA TRP A 743 -14.53 -18.85 -17.20
C TRP A 743 -14.96 -20.25 -17.64
N VAL A 744 -16.26 -20.44 -17.83
CA VAL A 744 -16.87 -21.65 -18.38
C VAL A 744 -17.57 -21.27 -19.69
N ALA A 745 -17.26 -21.98 -20.77
CA ALA A 745 -17.90 -21.78 -22.06
C ALA A 745 -18.87 -22.94 -22.37
N THR A 746 -20.02 -22.62 -22.96
CA THR A 746 -20.96 -23.63 -23.48
C THR A 746 -21.37 -23.31 -24.92
N ILE A 747 -21.52 -24.33 -25.76
CA ILE A 747 -22.15 -24.26 -27.09
C ILE A 747 -23.46 -25.04 -27.02
N ASP A 748 -24.58 -24.34 -27.21
CA ASP A 748 -25.94 -24.88 -27.07
C ASP A 748 -26.17 -25.62 -25.73
N GLY A 749 -25.60 -25.08 -24.65
CA GLY A 749 -25.69 -25.63 -23.31
C GLY A 749 -24.67 -26.74 -22.98
N ASN A 750 -23.90 -27.24 -23.95
CA ASN A 750 -22.85 -28.22 -23.70
C ASN A 750 -21.51 -27.53 -23.43
N GLU A 751 -20.82 -27.90 -22.34
CA GLU A 751 -19.52 -27.32 -21.99
C GLU A 751 -18.47 -27.60 -23.06
N THR A 752 -17.65 -26.59 -23.35
CA THR A 752 -16.53 -26.67 -24.29
C THR A 752 -15.27 -26.08 -23.67
N GLU A 753 -14.11 -26.61 -24.08
CA GLU A 753 -12.81 -26.14 -23.60
C GLU A 753 -12.47 -24.78 -24.23
N ILE A 754 -12.06 -23.83 -23.38
CA ILE A 754 -11.51 -22.53 -23.79
C ILE A 754 -10.00 -22.66 -23.85
N PHE A 755 -9.39 -22.21 -24.93
CA PHE A 755 -7.94 -22.12 -25.05
C PHE A 755 -7.48 -20.72 -25.39
N GLU A 756 -6.19 -20.47 -25.19
CA GLU A 756 -5.58 -19.18 -25.46
C GLU A 756 -5.07 -19.10 -26.90
N VAL A 757 -5.34 -17.97 -27.54
CA VAL A 757 -4.83 -17.63 -28.87
C VAL A 757 -4.39 -16.18 -28.90
N ASN A 758 -3.52 -15.83 -29.86
CA ASN A 758 -3.02 -14.47 -30.05
C ASN A 758 -2.47 -13.88 -28.74
N TYR A 759 -1.69 -14.68 -28.01
CA TYR A 759 -1.05 -14.38 -26.74
C TYR A 759 -1.98 -14.19 -25.54
N THR A 760 -3.15 -13.58 -25.69
CA THR A 760 -4.01 -13.21 -24.55
C THR A 760 -5.52 -13.42 -24.77
N LEU A 761 -5.97 -13.84 -25.96
CA LEU A 761 -7.39 -13.91 -26.32
C LEU A 761 -7.95 -15.33 -26.15
N ARG A 762 -9.27 -15.46 -26.09
CA ARG A 762 -9.96 -16.76 -26.01
C ARG A 762 -10.20 -17.33 -27.41
N GLY A 763 -10.00 -18.62 -27.57
CA GLY A 763 -10.38 -19.40 -28.75
C GLY A 763 -11.38 -20.51 -28.41
N LEU A 764 -12.31 -20.79 -29.33
CA LEU A 764 -13.20 -21.96 -29.29
C LEU A 764 -13.34 -22.61 -30.67
N GLN A 765 -13.39 -23.93 -30.70
CA GLN A 765 -13.87 -24.66 -31.88
C GLN A 765 -15.39 -24.64 -31.88
N VAL A 766 -15.99 -24.07 -32.94
CA VAL A 766 -17.43 -23.95 -33.10
C VAL A 766 -17.86 -24.88 -34.23
N PRO A 767 -18.78 -25.82 -33.97
CA PRO A 767 -19.30 -26.69 -35.01
C PRO A 767 -20.03 -25.92 -36.12
N LYS A 768 -20.20 -26.57 -37.27
CA LYS A 768 -21.06 -26.05 -38.33
C LYS A 768 -22.52 -25.92 -37.86
N GLY A 769 -23.16 -24.83 -38.24
CA GLY A 769 -24.56 -24.54 -37.96
C GLY A 769 -24.75 -23.17 -37.33
N ASN A 770 -25.93 -23.01 -36.73
CA ASN A 770 -26.27 -21.85 -35.90
C ASN A 770 -26.16 -22.28 -34.44
N HIS A 771 -25.35 -21.58 -33.65
CA HIS A 771 -25.13 -21.94 -32.26
C HIS A 771 -25.25 -20.74 -31.34
N THR A 772 -25.68 -21.01 -30.11
CA THR A 772 -25.59 -20.08 -28.99
C THR A 772 -24.35 -20.42 -28.19
N ILE A 773 -23.44 -19.46 -28.08
CA ILE A 773 -22.20 -19.60 -27.31
C ILE A 773 -22.30 -18.72 -26.07
N GLU A 774 -22.10 -19.29 -24.90
CA GLU A 774 -22.21 -18.57 -23.63
C GLU A 774 -20.94 -18.70 -22.82
N PHE A 775 -20.43 -17.59 -22.29
CA PHE A 775 -19.37 -17.57 -21.29
C PHE A 775 -19.94 -17.15 -19.95
N ARG A 776 -19.67 -17.91 -18.88
CA ARG A 776 -20.02 -17.59 -17.50
C ARG A 776 -18.77 -17.53 -16.64
N PHE A 777 -18.60 -16.47 -15.84
CA PHE A 777 -17.50 -16.40 -14.88
C PHE A 777 -17.92 -16.95 -13.52
N GLU A 778 -17.51 -18.19 -13.24
CA GLU A 778 -17.82 -18.95 -12.04
C GLU A 778 -16.56 -19.38 -11.28
N PRO A 779 -15.93 -18.46 -10.52
CA PRO A 779 -14.65 -18.75 -9.89
C PRO A 779 -14.77 -19.76 -8.74
N GLN A 780 -14.29 -20.98 -8.95
CA GLN A 780 -14.31 -22.07 -7.97
C GLN A 780 -13.50 -21.75 -6.71
N VAL A 781 -12.47 -20.90 -6.84
CA VAL A 781 -11.66 -20.40 -5.72
C VAL A 781 -12.50 -19.61 -4.72
N VAL A 782 -13.49 -18.85 -5.19
CA VAL A 782 -14.41 -18.10 -4.32
C VAL A 782 -15.36 -19.06 -3.60
N LYS A 783 -15.93 -20.05 -4.30
CA LYS A 783 -16.83 -21.06 -3.70
C LYS A 783 -16.11 -21.84 -2.60
N THR A 784 -14.92 -22.37 -2.88
CA THR A 784 -14.11 -23.15 -1.93
C THR A 784 -13.63 -22.29 -0.76
N GLY A 785 -13.05 -21.13 -1.05
CA GLY A 785 -12.54 -20.23 -0.03
C GLY A 785 -13.64 -19.72 0.92
N SER A 786 -14.86 -19.49 0.42
CA SER A 786 -15.99 -19.05 1.26
C SER A 786 -16.46 -20.14 2.24
N ARG A 787 -16.42 -21.42 1.83
CA ARG A 787 -16.73 -22.55 2.72
C ARG A 787 -15.72 -22.67 3.86
N ILE A 788 -14.43 -22.50 3.56
CA ILE A 788 -13.35 -22.49 4.56
C ILE A 788 -13.54 -21.30 5.51
N ALA A 789 -13.78 -20.11 4.97
CA ALA A 789 -14.01 -18.90 5.77
C ALA A 789 -15.20 -19.05 6.73
N LEU A 790 -16.31 -19.63 6.27
CA LEU A 790 -17.46 -19.93 7.10
C LEU A 790 -17.11 -20.89 8.24
N ALA A 791 -16.50 -22.03 7.92
CA ALA A 791 -16.13 -23.05 8.91
C ALA A 791 -15.18 -22.48 9.98
N SER A 792 -14.13 -21.75 9.56
CA SER A 792 -13.20 -21.11 10.49
C SER A 792 -13.87 -20.04 11.34
N SER A 793 -14.75 -19.22 10.76
CA SER A 793 -15.46 -18.18 11.50
C SER A 793 -16.39 -18.76 12.57
N LEU A 794 -17.09 -19.87 12.28
CA LEU A 794 -17.91 -20.57 13.27
C LEU A 794 -17.07 -21.08 14.44
N VAL A 795 -15.92 -21.71 14.17
CA VAL A 795 -15.00 -22.17 15.22
C VAL A 795 -14.45 -20.98 16.03
N MET A 796 -14.08 -19.88 15.37
CA MET A 796 -13.64 -18.66 16.06
C MET A 796 -14.70 -18.13 17.01
N ILE A 797 -15.96 -18.04 16.58
CA ILE A 797 -17.07 -17.59 17.43
C ILE A 797 -17.24 -18.51 18.65
N LEU A 798 -17.19 -19.82 18.46
CA LEU A 798 -17.26 -20.79 19.56
C LEU A 798 -16.11 -20.63 20.55
N LEU A 799 -14.87 -20.42 20.08
CA LEU A 799 -13.71 -20.20 20.94
C LEU A 799 -13.81 -18.86 21.70
N ILE A 800 -14.31 -17.81 21.06
CA ILE A 800 -14.55 -16.52 21.72
C ILE A 800 -15.60 -16.68 22.81
N ALA A 801 -16.75 -17.30 22.51
CA ALA A 801 -17.82 -17.55 23.48
C ALA A 801 -17.33 -18.41 24.66
N GLY A 802 -16.64 -19.51 24.36
CA GLY A 802 -16.06 -20.40 25.38
C GLY A 802 -15.00 -19.71 26.25
N GLY A 803 -14.14 -18.87 25.66
CA GLY A 803 -13.13 -18.12 26.39
C GLY A 803 -13.72 -17.01 27.28
N VAL A 804 -14.78 -16.33 26.82
CA VAL A 804 -15.54 -15.37 27.63
C VAL A 804 -16.23 -16.07 28.80
N PHE A 805 -16.93 -17.17 28.54
CA PHE A 805 -17.59 -17.98 29.57
C PHE A 805 -16.61 -18.46 30.65
N TYR A 806 -15.47 -19.03 30.24
CA TYR A 806 -14.42 -19.45 31.16
C TYR A 806 -13.84 -18.27 31.97
N GLY A 807 -13.67 -17.11 31.32
CA GLY A 807 -13.18 -15.89 31.97
C GLY A 807 -14.13 -15.32 33.03
N VAL A 808 -15.44 -15.42 32.82
CA VAL A 808 -16.47 -15.01 33.80
C VAL A 808 -16.47 -15.95 34.99
N ARG A 809 -16.55 -17.28 34.76
CA ARG A 809 -16.59 -18.28 35.83
C ARG A 809 -15.37 -18.24 36.76
N LYS A 810 -14.18 -17.96 36.21
CA LYS A 810 -12.93 -17.82 37.00
C LYS A 810 -12.88 -16.53 37.84
N ARG A 811 -13.76 -15.55 37.60
CA ARG A 811 -13.85 -14.33 38.43
C ARG A 811 -14.88 -14.47 39.56
N GLU A 812 -15.82 -15.40 39.40
CA GLU A 812 -16.85 -15.71 40.39
C GLU A 812 -16.36 -16.71 41.44
N ASN A 813 -15.46 -17.62 41.04
CA ASN A 813 -14.64 -18.45 41.92
C ASN A 813 -13.33 -17.73 42.29
#